data_AF-A0A2A5ACA9-F1
#
_entry.id   AF-A0A2A5ACA9-F1
#
_cell.length_a   1.000
_cell.length_b   1.000
_cell.length_c   1.000
_cell.angle_alpha   90.00
_cell.angle_beta   90.00
_cell.angle_gamma   90.00
#
_symmetry.space_group_name_H-M   'P 1'
#
loop_
_entity.id
_entity.type
_entity.pdbx_description
1 polymer ?
#
loop_
_entity_poly.entity_id
_entity_poly.type
_entity_poly.pdbx_seq_one_letter_code
_entity_poly.pdbx_strand_id
1 'polypeptide(L)'
;MKILISLLAFFSFSIQNFSQIINFTGNTQSYLEPCGCVDGMLGGIARRGTLLKTIPKGILVDSGNFTDIENDLDLLRNDYYVRSYNINSYNLLAVGDKEIEQTAKYLKSLKIFNKLLSSNVVFNDKTNKFMTSKLVDGVTFIALTSATKKVNKDFKVLEVLEIAKKYKSTKNLVLLSSLNSDDLKKVINVLKSNLKLVIANYSSGDFENIEGVAVVYSGEKGKLIKSYDLSNKSLNMHEVKESLKEEAKNKEIIDAFFKEVSQNSNLQKMVKRHFEDKKLEQQVLQGKNKFVGSENCKTCHVAEFNQWKTTKHASSMDILFKKKRDFVPDCVSCHTTGFSYESGYSIAKREKWNQAVGCESCHGPGLNHFQNPTQNNIRAKMAKSDCMSCHDPENSPFFDFKSYHSQIKHDNIIKTVAKPKVIKKSKKVDIDLYVMSQCPFGIKAENKMFPLVKKYKDLINFNLRFIATDVQDKLNPVKKVEDKKSVKVPKEEEKSGAPGCKADFDLDPNAKFQSLHGKSEVDENIVQILVNEFYPDKMMDFILARNKNIYKNWKLVANQFGMDSEKISNALTNGIGDKLFRKNIKFGNDLGISASPTIKINGQSFTKPFHEVPLTYEICSSLENPSDDCLDVPICSMDNHCVAPGKNGFCINPNKKEAYCEFKEPIAVSMLVIRDDSCDICNTGALLKQMHSIFPKLSVKSVNKDADGMKALVKKLGIDRYPVFLFSDDKFLKSPKVKFIQRLLAFKEGKYFLNPLVNEIASLDREEKLGTLKLYMESFSRGSNLQIDLIKTINALEKQNDIKLDYQFVPKISQSRDGSALKGIMDQRFEVVVTNPRGKSFPLMIESREGRKEIVEGVNQLCIQNNMSTKEYRDYLSSFSSQMFQWYSNKNKKNIRSEMAKFDASNFRTKAFKDASINKLSQVKIAKCVGSQEGAQYLIGSLTEGTKIKIVASPTLLINNKIILRNVNKKILEVLPDLLLGKSLR
;
A
#
# COMPACT_ATOMS: atom_id res chain seq x y z
N MET A 1 109.00 5.47 2.90
CA MET A 1 108.72 4.85 4.21
C MET A 1 107.35 5.38 4.64
N LYS A 2 106.26 4.73 4.23
CA LYS A 2 105.67 3.51 4.82
C LYS A 2 104.97 3.82 6.15
N ILE A 3 103.72 3.32 6.23
CA ILE A 3 102.93 2.95 7.42
C ILE A 3 102.08 4.11 7.99
N LEU A 4 100.74 4.04 8.15
CA LEU A 4 99.73 2.97 8.04
C LEU A 4 98.35 3.71 8.02
N ILE A 5 97.43 3.50 7.06
CA ILE A 5 96.31 2.55 7.14
C ILE A 5 95.65 2.47 8.53
N SER A 6 94.65 3.32 8.79
CA SER A 6 93.41 2.96 9.52
C SER A 6 92.40 4.10 9.40
N LEU A 7 91.18 3.80 8.91
CA LEU A 7 89.95 4.62 8.82
C LEU A 7 89.30 4.65 7.42
N LEU A 8 89.68 3.73 6.55
CA LEU A 8 88.80 3.19 5.49
C LEU A 8 88.20 1.86 5.98
N ALA A 9 87.25 1.92 6.92
CA ALA A 9 86.32 0.84 7.25
C ALA A 9 85.23 1.38 8.18
N PHE A 10 83.97 0.97 7.96
CA PHE A 10 82.76 1.33 8.71
C PHE A 10 82.01 2.61 8.32
N PHE A 11 81.79 2.82 7.02
CA PHE A 11 80.41 3.07 6.59
C PHE A 11 79.92 1.82 5.89
N SER A 12 79.54 0.82 6.70
CA SER A 12 78.56 -0.16 6.27
C SER A 12 77.32 0.64 5.87
N PHE A 13 77.19 0.89 4.56
CA PHE A 13 75.89 1.07 3.93
C PHE A 13 75.09 -0.16 4.36
N SER A 14 74.33 -0.01 5.44
CA SER A 14 73.13 -0.81 5.65
C SER A 14 72.28 -0.49 4.43
N ILE A 15 72.44 -1.28 3.37
CA ILE A 15 71.40 -1.46 2.36
C ILE A 15 70.22 -1.95 3.19
N GLN A 16 69.39 -1.02 3.65
CA GLN A 16 68.05 -1.35 4.06
C GLN A 16 67.43 -1.96 2.83
N ASN A 17 67.43 -3.28 2.77
CA ASN A 17 66.58 -4.05 1.88
C ASN A 17 65.15 -3.63 2.24
N PHE A 18 64.67 -2.56 1.63
CA PHE A 18 63.25 -2.25 1.63
C PHE A 18 62.57 -3.43 0.96
N SER A 19 61.89 -4.26 1.76
CA SER A 19 60.95 -5.24 1.24
C SER A 19 60.00 -4.51 0.28
N GLN A 20 60.01 -4.89 -0.99
CA GLN A 20 59.12 -4.34 -2.01
C GLN A 20 57.77 -5.05 -1.90
N ILE A 21 56.93 -4.53 -1.02
CA ILE A 21 55.55 -5.01 -0.85
C ILE A 21 54.68 -4.40 -1.95
N ILE A 22 53.95 -5.27 -2.66
CA ILE A 22 52.92 -4.86 -3.62
C ILE A 22 51.57 -5.19 -3.01
N ASN A 23 50.81 -4.14 -2.70
CA ASN A 23 49.42 -4.22 -2.30
C ASN A 23 48.55 -4.12 -3.56
N PHE A 24 47.59 -5.01 -3.73
CA PHE A 24 46.76 -4.99 -4.93
C PHE A 24 45.31 -5.40 -4.72
N THR A 25 44.48 -4.86 -5.62
CA THR A 25 43.09 -5.22 -5.84
C THR A 25 42.84 -5.46 -7.34
N GLY A 26 41.64 -5.89 -7.70
CA GLY A 26 41.23 -6.08 -9.09
C GLY A 26 39.77 -6.55 -9.16
N ASN A 27 39.19 -6.55 -10.36
CA ASN A 27 37.77 -6.87 -10.60
C ASN A 27 36.83 -6.19 -9.60
N THR A 28 37.10 -4.92 -9.31
CA THR A 28 36.39 -4.21 -8.26
C THR A 28 35.01 -3.75 -8.70
N GLN A 29 34.76 -3.62 -10.02
CA GLN A 29 33.45 -3.35 -10.63
C GLN A 29 32.68 -2.21 -9.95
N SER A 30 33.42 -1.18 -9.54
CA SER A 30 32.90 -0.02 -8.83
C SER A 30 32.01 -0.34 -7.62
N TYR A 31 32.32 -1.44 -6.92
CA TYR A 31 31.63 -1.87 -5.71
C TYR A 31 31.91 -0.93 -4.53
N LEU A 32 31.14 0.16 -4.44
CA LEU A 32 31.32 1.23 -3.45
C LEU A 32 31.16 0.75 -2.02
N GLU A 33 30.08 0.03 -1.73
CA GLU A 33 29.77 -0.51 -0.42
C GLU A 33 28.99 -1.81 -0.54
N PRO A 34 29.17 -2.76 0.41
CA PRO A 34 28.20 -3.83 0.58
C PRO A 34 26.87 -3.24 1.05
N CYS A 35 25.77 -3.95 0.80
CA CYS A 35 24.45 -3.47 1.23
C CYS A 35 24.36 -3.34 2.77
N GLY A 36 25.16 -4.09 3.52
CA GLY A 36 25.26 -4.02 4.99
C GLY A 36 23.94 -4.32 5.69
N CYS A 37 23.10 -5.14 5.07
CA CYS A 37 21.78 -5.56 5.56
C CYS A 37 21.83 -6.91 6.30
N VAL A 38 22.91 -7.69 6.10
CA VAL A 38 23.19 -8.96 6.78
C VAL A 38 24.63 -8.91 7.27
N ASP A 39 24.86 -9.47 8.46
CA ASP A 39 26.19 -9.53 9.05
C ASP A 39 27.14 -10.37 8.18
N GLY A 40 28.43 -10.02 8.20
CA GLY A 40 29.49 -10.79 7.52
C GLY A 40 29.75 -10.39 6.07
N MET A 41 29.14 -9.30 5.60
CA MET A 41 29.41 -8.75 4.27
C MET A 41 30.79 -8.08 4.20
N LEU A 42 31.62 -8.54 3.26
CA LEU A 42 32.95 -8.03 3.01
C LEU A 42 32.96 -6.90 1.97
N GLY A 43 34.04 -6.12 1.96
CA GLY A 43 34.30 -5.09 0.96
C GLY A 43 33.83 -3.71 1.37
N GLY A 44 33.70 -2.84 0.37
CA GLY A 44 33.36 -1.44 0.53
C GLY A 44 34.61 -0.55 0.57
N ILE A 45 34.64 0.45 -0.31
CA ILE A 45 35.83 1.26 -0.54
C ILE A 45 36.22 2.14 0.65
N ALA A 46 35.25 2.54 1.47
CA ALA A 46 35.52 3.27 2.71
C ALA A 46 36.17 2.39 3.78
N ARG A 47 35.71 1.16 3.96
CA ARG A 47 36.36 0.19 4.87
C ARG A 47 37.76 -0.18 4.37
N ARG A 48 37.89 -0.35 3.05
CA ARG A 48 39.18 -0.59 2.39
C ARG A 48 40.18 0.54 2.64
N GLY A 49 39.74 1.80 2.59
CA GLY A 49 40.58 2.95 2.92
C GLY A 49 41.12 2.92 4.35
N THR A 50 40.37 2.38 5.30
CA THR A 50 40.85 2.15 6.68
C THR A 50 41.86 1.01 6.74
N LEU A 51 41.58 -0.12 6.07
CA LEU A 51 42.49 -1.27 6.02
C LEU A 51 43.85 -0.92 5.39
N LEU A 52 43.85 -0.10 4.33
CA LEU A 52 45.09 0.40 3.69
C LEU A 52 45.98 1.23 4.62
N LYS A 53 45.43 1.74 5.74
CA LYS A 53 46.20 2.44 6.77
C LYS A 53 46.87 1.47 7.75
N THR A 54 46.37 0.24 7.88
CA THR A 54 46.84 -0.74 8.86
C THR A 54 47.74 -1.82 8.28
N ILE A 55 47.61 -2.13 6.98
CA ILE A 55 48.49 -3.10 6.30
C ILE A 55 49.88 -2.50 6.01
N PRO A 56 50.92 -3.33 5.80
CA PRO A 56 52.25 -2.86 5.44
C PRO A 56 52.24 -1.91 4.24
N LYS A 57 53.00 -0.81 4.35
CA LYS A 57 53.14 0.16 3.26
C LYS A 57 53.91 -0.46 2.10
N GLY A 58 53.48 -0.13 0.89
CA GLY A 58 54.01 -0.69 -0.34
C GLY A 58 53.35 -0.06 -1.55
N ILE A 59 53.73 -0.52 -2.74
CA ILE A 59 53.17 -0.05 -4.01
C ILE A 59 51.72 -0.55 -4.11
N LEU A 60 50.76 0.36 -4.25
CA LEU A 60 49.33 0.04 -4.33
C LEU A 60 48.83 0.11 -5.76
N VAL A 61 48.39 -1.02 -6.30
CA VAL A 61 47.97 -1.17 -7.69
C VAL A 61 46.60 -1.81 -7.81
N ASP A 62 45.91 -1.59 -8.94
CA ASP A 62 44.71 -2.35 -9.30
C ASP A 62 44.92 -3.06 -10.62
N SER A 63 44.55 -4.35 -10.71
CA SER A 63 44.76 -5.17 -11.90
C SER A 63 43.68 -5.01 -12.98
N GLY A 64 42.79 -4.03 -12.85
CA GLY A 64 41.78 -3.69 -13.87
C GLY A 64 40.41 -4.30 -13.60
N ASN A 65 39.47 -4.06 -14.52
CA ASN A 65 38.04 -4.36 -14.37
C ASN A 65 37.41 -3.65 -13.17
N PHE A 66 37.77 -2.38 -12.97
CA PHE A 66 37.21 -1.57 -11.89
C PHE A 66 35.97 -0.79 -12.33
N THR A 67 35.67 -0.69 -13.62
CA THR A 67 34.44 -0.10 -14.14
C THR A 67 33.34 -1.13 -14.38
N ASP A 68 32.09 -0.64 -14.44
CA ASP A 68 30.93 -1.38 -14.94
C ASP A 68 30.19 -0.60 -16.05
N ILE A 69 29.33 -1.27 -16.83
CA ILE A 69 28.75 -0.74 -18.09
C ILE A 69 27.25 -1.00 -18.28
N GLU A 70 26.51 -1.50 -17.29
CA GLU A 70 25.15 -1.98 -17.57
C GLU A 70 24.16 -0.83 -17.81
N ASN A 71 24.43 0.38 -17.28
CA ASN A 71 23.48 1.52 -17.31
C ASN A 71 24.12 2.85 -16.83
N ASP A 72 23.35 3.94 -16.87
CA ASP A 72 23.78 5.28 -16.45
C ASP A 72 24.15 5.39 -14.95
N LEU A 73 23.50 4.61 -14.08
CA LEU A 73 23.84 4.57 -12.66
C LEU A 73 25.23 3.98 -12.44
N ASP A 74 25.62 2.98 -13.22
CA ASP A 74 26.96 2.39 -13.19
C ASP A 74 28.02 3.39 -13.66
N LEU A 75 27.75 4.13 -14.74
CA LEU A 75 28.66 5.18 -15.22
C LEU A 75 28.88 6.26 -14.16
N LEU A 76 27.82 6.65 -13.44
CA LEU A 76 27.96 7.55 -12.29
C LEU A 76 28.77 6.89 -11.16
N ARG A 77 28.44 5.64 -10.82
CA ARG A 77 29.10 4.89 -9.74
C ARG A 77 30.61 4.80 -9.98
N ASN A 78 31.01 4.52 -11.22
CA ASN A 78 32.40 4.49 -11.66
C ASN A 78 33.14 5.80 -11.37
N ASP A 79 32.55 6.96 -11.71
CA ASP A 79 33.17 8.26 -11.44
C ASP A 79 33.42 8.48 -9.93
N TYR A 80 32.43 8.15 -9.09
CA TYR A 80 32.60 8.23 -7.64
C TYR A 80 33.62 7.20 -7.11
N TYR A 81 33.65 6.02 -7.69
CA TYR A 81 34.60 4.97 -7.32
C TYR A 81 36.05 5.40 -7.59
N VAL A 82 36.33 5.98 -8.76
CA VAL A 82 37.70 6.42 -9.11
C VAL A 82 38.16 7.62 -8.28
N ARG A 83 37.25 8.49 -7.80
CA ARG A 83 37.60 9.54 -6.83
C ARG A 83 38.18 8.94 -5.54
N SER A 84 37.64 7.81 -5.09
CA SER A 84 38.13 7.09 -3.90
C SER A 84 39.50 6.44 -4.14
N TYR A 85 39.83 6.03 -5.38
CA TYR A 85 41.20 5.58 -5.71
C TYR A 85 42.25 6.68 -5.56
N ASN A 86 41.89 7.92 -5.87
CA ASN A 86 42.78 9.06 -5.63
C ASN A 86 43.00 9.31 -4.12
N ILE A 87 41.95 9.20 -3.29
CA ILE A 87 42.07 9.32 -1.83
C ILE A 87 42.95 8.22 -1.25
N ASN A 88 42.73 6.99 -1.70
CA ASN A 88 43.46 5.82 -1.24
C ASN A 88 44.89 5.73 -1.81
N SER A 89 45.30 6.72 -2.62
CA SER A 89 46.66 6.85 -3.17
C SER A 89 47.13 5.67 -4.03
N TYR A 90 46.23 5.08 -4.83
CA TYR A 90 46.63 4.07 -5.81
C TYR A 90 47.65 4.66 -6.79
N ASN A 91 48.74 3.92 -7.03
CA ASN A 91 49.85 4.32 -7.89
C ASN A 91 49.50 4.17 -9.38
N LEU A 92 48.86 3.06 -9.75
CA LEU A 92 48.53 2.71 -11.13
C LEU A 92 47.38 1.72 -11.19
N LEU A 93 46.63 1.75 -12.29
CA LEU A 93 45.50 0.87 -12.54
C LEU A 93 45.63 0.27 -13.94
N ALA A 94 45.57 -1.05 -14.06
CA ALA A 94 45.56 -1.69 -15.36
C ALA A 94 44.22 -1.45 -16.08
N VAL A 95 44.28 -1.38 -17.40
CA VAL A 95 43.11 -1.36 -18.28
C VAL A 95 42.69 -2.81 -18.53
N GLY A 96 41.56 -3.23 -17.97
CA GLY A 96 40.99 -4.56 -18.20
C GLY A 96 39.96 -4.58 -19.33
N ASP A 97 39.30 -5.72 -19.46
CA ASP A 97 38.22 -5.96 -20.43
C ASP A 97 37.08 -4.94 -20.27
N LYS A 98 36.67 -4.66 -19.03
CA LYS A 98 35.58 -3.72 -18.75
C LYS A 98 35.91 -2.29 -19.16
N GLU A 99 37.17 -1.89 -19.03
CA GLU A 99 37.59 -0.56 -19.47
C GLU A 99 37.59 -0.44 -20.99
N ILE A 100 37.99 -1.48 -21.74
CA ILE A 100 37.99 -1.44 -23.22
C ILE A 100 36.61 -1.65 -23.86
N GLU A 101 35.60 -2.07 -23.07
CA GLU A 101 34.19 -2.05 -23.48
C GLU A 101 33.61 -0.62 -23.48
N GLN A 102 34.20 0.30 -22.70
CA GLN A 102 33.79 1.70 -22.61
C GLN A 102 34.18 2.52 -23.86
N THR A 103 33.62 3.71 -23.99
CA THR A 103 34.09 4.68 -25.00
C THR A 103 35.39 5.37 -24.55
N ALA A 104 36.23 5.75 -25.51
CA ALA A 104 37.43 6.52 -25.23
C ALA A 104 37.11 7.88 -24.58
N LYS A 105 36.00 8.51 -24.99
CA LYS A 105 35.52 9.76 -24.39
C LYS A 105 35.24 9.60 -22.90
N TYR A 106 34.57 8.52 -22.52
CA TYR A 106 34.21 8.25 -21.14
C TYR A 106 35.45 7.97 -20.27
N LEU A 107 36.35 7.08 -20.71
CA LEU A 107 37.57 6.80 -19.96
C LEU A 107 38.43 8.06 -19.74
N LYS A 108 38.50 8.95 -20.74
CA LYS A 108 39.20 10.25 -20.63
C LYS A 108 38.54 11.18 -19.61
N SER A 109 37.23 11.09 -19.39
CA SER A 109 36.55 11.92 -18.38
C SER A 109 36.82 11.48 -16.94
N LEU A 110 37.29 10.25 -16.72
CA LEU A 110 37.65 9.79 -15.38
C LEU A 110 38.90 10.53 -14.88
N LYS A 111 38.83 11.12 -13.69
CA LYS A 111 39.93 11.86 -13.02
C LYS A 111 41.12 10.98 -12.58
N ILE A 112 41.30 9.83 -13.22
CA ILE A 112 42.39 8.87 -13.03
C ILE A 112 43.03 8.44 -14.36
N PHE A 113 42.62 9.02 -15.50
CA PHE A 113 43.06 8.58 -16.82
C PHE A 113 44.59 8.51 -16.96
N ASN A 114 45.30 9.47 -16.36
CA ASN A 114 46.77 9.52 -16.33
C ASN A 114 47.44 8.42 -15.47
N LYS A 115 46.66 7.65 -14.70
CA LYS A 115 47.13 6.48 -13.93
C LYS A 115 46.83 5.15 -14.62
N LEU A 116 46.11 5.18 -15.75
CA LEU A 116 45.76 3.97 -16.50
C LEU A 116 46.98 3.42 -17.26
N LEU A 117 47.23 2.13 -17.07
CA LEU A 117 48.33 1.37 -17.64
C LEU A 117 47.78 0.34 -18.62
N SER A 118 48.26 0.38 -19.87
CA SER A 118 48.08 -0.69 -20.85
C SER A 118 49.23 -0.69 -21.83
N SER A 119 49.90 -1.84 -21.95
CA SER A 119 51.03 -2.03 -22.85
C SER A 119 50.59 -2.44 -24.26
N ASN A 120 49.39 -3.01 -24.42
CA ASN A 120 48.90 -3.55 -25.69
C ASN A 120 47.55 -3.01 -26.16
N VAL A 121 46.86 -2.14 -25.42
CA VAL A 121 45.66 -1.45 -25.91
C VAL A 121 46.03 -0.07 -26.42
N VAL A 122 45.59 0.26 -27.63
CA VAL A 122 45.82 1.57 -28.26
C VAL A 122 44.52 2.22 -28.71
N PHE A 123 44.51 3.55 -28.75
CA PHE A 123 43.40 4.33 -29.31
C PHE A 123 43.48 4.35 -30.83
N ASN A 124 42.36 4.14 -31.50
CA ASN A 124 42.29 4.27 -32.97
C ASN A 124 42.45 5.72 -33.43
N ASP A 125 42.12 6.69 -32.56
CA ASP A 125 42.28 8.13 -32.83
C ASP A 125 43.75 8.60 -32.88
N LYS A 126 44.71 7.75 -32.46
CA LYS A 126 46.17 8.00 -32.38
C LYS A 126 46.63 9.25 -31.60
N THR A 127 45.72 10.09 -31.14
CA THR A 127 46.01 11.32 -30.40
C THR A 127 46.19 11.05 -28.91
N ASN A 128 45.70 9.90 -28.43
CA ASN A 128 45.72 9.53 -27.02
C ASN A 128 46.49 8.23 -26.80
N LYS A 129 47.10 8.10 -25.63
CA LYS A 129 47.88 6.92 -25.24
C LYS A 129 47.70 6.64 -23.75
N PHE A 130 47.55 5.36 -23.41
CA PHE A 130 47.74 4.90 -22.04
C PHE A 130 49.24 4.89 -21.71
N MET A 131 49.59 4.84 -20.41
CA MET A 131 50.94 4.48 -20.04
C MET A 131 51.21 3.05 -20.51
N THR A 132 52.35 2.83 -21.17
CA THR A 132 52.71 1.49 -21.67
C THR A 132 53.51 0.68 -20.65
N SER A 133 54.23 1.36 -19.76
CA SER A 133 54.91 0.79 -18.60
C SER A 133 55.09 1.86 -17.52
N LYS A 134 55.34 1.46 -16.27
CA LYS A 134 55.62 2.38 -15.17
C LYS A 134 56.65 1.79 -14.20
N LEU A 135 57.74 2.51 -13.96
CA LEU A 135 58.70 2.20 -12.90
C LEU A 135 58.23 2.86 -11.58
N VAL A 136 58.09 2.07 -10.52
CA VAL A 136 57.78 2.54 -9.16
C VAL A 136 58.70 1.79 -8.19
N ASP A 137 59.48 2.52 -7.40
CA ASP A 137 60.40 1.98 -6.39
C ASP A 137 61.29 0.83 -6.88
N GLY A 138 61.77 0.89 -8.12
CA GLY A 138 62.66 -0.12 -8.72
C GLY A 138 61.95 -1.34 -9.32
N VAL A 139 60.61 -1.36 -9.34
CA VAL A 139 59.76 -2.38 -9.97
C VAL A 139 59.09 -1.82 -11.23
N THR A 140 59.20 -2.52 -12.35
CA THR A 140 58.53 -2.11 -13.60
C THR A 140 57.21 -2.83 -13.74
N PHE A 141 56.13 -2.06 -13.88
CA PHE A 141 54.78 -2.58 -14.13
C PHE A 141 54.45 -2.48 -15.61
N ILE A 142 53.89 -3.56 -16.15
CA ILE A 142 53.22 -3.61 -17.46
C ILE A 142 51.80 -4.15 -17.28
N ALA A 143 50.91 -3.84 -18.21
CA ALA A 143 49.54 -4.33 -18.19
C ALA A 143 49.15 -4.89 -19.55
N LEU A 144 48.65 -6.12 -19.59
CA LEU A 144 48.27 -6.79 -20.84
C LEU A 144 46.83 -7.32 -20.76
N THR A 145 46.10 -7.13 -21.85
CA THR A 145 44.67 -7.44 -21.96
C THR A 145 44.43 -8.29 -23.20
N SER A 146 43.72 -9.41 -23.08
CA SER A 146 43.41 -10.25 -24.24
C SER A 146 42.36 -9.56 -25.11
N ALA A 147 42.35 -9.85 -26.41
CA ALA A 147 41.28 -9.39 -27.28
C ALA A 147 39.97 -10.12 -26.93
N THR A 148 38.93 -9.38 -26.58
CA THR A 148 37.59 -9.92 -26.31
C THR A 148 36.64 -9.64 -27.49
N LYS A 149 35.46 -10.27 -27.50
CA LYS A 149 34.44 -10.00 -28.52
C LYS A 149 33.78 -8.61 -28.39
N LYS A 150 33.98 -7.91 -27.27
CA LYS A 150 33.23 -6.70 -26.90
C LYS A 150 34.09 -5.42 -26.88
N VAL A 151 35.27 -5.44 -27.50
CA VAL A 151 36.12 -4.25 -27.56
C VAL A 151 35.40 -3.11 -28.28
N ASN A 152 35.34 -1.95 -27.63
CA ASN A 152 34.75 -0.76 -28.23
C ASN A 152 35.55 -0.32 -29.46
N LYS A 153 34.85 0.18 -30.49
CA LYS A 153 35.45 0.63 -31.76
C LYS A 153 36.51 1.72 -31.61
N ASP A 154 36.56 2.41 -30.47
CA ASP A 154 37.56 3.44 -30.19
C ASP A 154 38.96 2.84 -29.91
N PHE A 155 39.03 1.53 -29.61
CA PHE A 155 40.24 0.85 -29.21
C PHE A 155 40.65 -0.26 -30.18
N LYS A 156 41.95 -0.59 -30.14
CA LYS A 156 42.52 -1.77 -30.78
C LYS A 156 43.42 -2.48 -29.78
N VAL A 157 43.20 -3.79 -29.61
CA VAL A 157 44.07 -4.66 -28.83
C VAL A 157 45.15 -5.22 -29.75
N LEU A 158 46.41 -4.92 -29.44
CA LEU A 158 47.59 -5.41 -30.16
C LEU A 158 47.91 -6.85 -29.73
N GLU A 159 48.58 -7.58 -30.62
CA GLU A 159 49.00 -8.96 -30.38
C GLU A 159 49.90 -9.03 -29.13
N VAL A 160 49.51 -9.89 -28.19
CA VAL A 160 50.03 -9.90 -26.83
C VAL A 160 51.50 -10.32 -26.78
N LEU A 161 51.89 -11.32 -27.57
CA LEU A 161 53.26 -11.85 -27.57
C LEU A 161 54.27 -10.89 -28.17
N GLU A 162 53.90 -10.18 -29.24
CA GLU A 162 54.72 -9.14 -29.87
C GLU A 162 54.99 -7.99 -28.90
N ILE A 163 54.01 -7.65 -28.06
CA ILE A 163 54.22 -6.66 -26.99
C ILE A 163 55.07 -7.25 -25.86
N ALA A 164 54.80 -8.47 -25.41
CA ALA A 164 55.58 -9.11 -24.34
C ALA A 164 57.07 -9.23 -24.69
N LYS A 165 57.42 -9.58 -25.93
CA LYS A 165 58.82 -9.67 -26.41
C LYS A 165 59.61 -8.38 -26.17
N LYS A 166 58.98 -7.21 -26.24
CA LYS A 166 59.63 -5.89 -26.01
C LYS A 166 60.14 -5.72 -24.57
N TYR A 167 59.57 -6.45 -23.62
CA TYR A 167 59.93 -6.38 -22.19
C TYR A 167 60.82 -7.53 -21.73
N LYS A 168 61.27 -8.41 -22.64
CA LYS A 168 62.07 -9.60 -22.30
C LYS A 168 63.34 -9.28 -21.50
N SER A 169 63.98 -8.14 -21.77
CA SER A 169 65.21 -7.68 -21.08
C SER A 169 64.94 -6.80 -19.85
N THR A 170 63.69 -6.49 -19.53
CA THR A 170 63.33 -5.58 -18.43
C THR A 170 63.40 -6.31 -17.09
N LYS A 171 64.29 -5.89 -16.19
CA LYS A 171 64.45 -6.47 -14.85
C LYS A 171 63.32 -6.05 -13.89
N ASN A 172 63.07 -6.85 -12.87
CA ASN A 172 62.05 -6.60 -11.81
C ASN A 172 60.66 -6.29 -12.39
N LEU A 173 60.22 -7.14 -13.32
CA LEU A 173 58.97 -6.94 -14.05
C LEU A 173 57.79 -7.52 -13.27
N VAL A 174 56.70 -6.77 -13.19
CA VAL A 174 55.39 -7.23 -12.67
C VAL A 174 54.34 -7.03 -13.75
N LEU A 175 53.58 -8.08 -14.01
CA LEU A 175 52.51 -8.08 -15.01
C LEU A 175 51.16 -7.97 -14.33
N LEU A 176 50.42 -6.89 -14.61
CA LEU A 176 48.98 -6.81 -14.35
C LEU A 176 48.23 -7.42 -15.54
N SER A 177 47.48 -8.49 -15.32
CA SER A 177 46.98 -9.34 -16.40
C SER A 177 45.45 -9.39 -16.44
N SER A 178 44.91 -9.05 -17.61
CA SER A 178 43.56 -9.39 -18.08
C SER A 178 43.66 -10.36 -19.28
N LEU A 179 44.63 -11.28 -19.23
CA LEU A 179 44.89 -12.24 -20.30
C LEU A 179 44.19 -13.55 -20.02
N ASN A 180 43.53 -14.14 -21.03
CA ASN A 180 43.02 -15.52 -20.97
C ASN A 180 44.15 -16.52 -20.61
N SER A 181 43.77 -17.71 -20.14
CA SER A 181 44.75 -18.71 -19.65
C SER A 181 45.83 -19.06 -20.67
N ASP A 182 45.47 -19.16 -21.96
CA ASP A 182 46.39 -19.53 -23.03
C ASP A 182 47.40 -18.41 -23.33
N ASP A 183 46.93 -17.18 -23.47
CA ASP A 183 47.79 -16.01 -23.69
C ASP A 183 48.70 -15.78 -22.49
N LEU A 184 48.18 -15.95 -21.26
CA LEU A 184 48.96 -15.80 -20.04
C LEU A 184 50.13 -16.77 -19.98
N LYS A 185 49.91 -18.06 -20.26
CA LYS A 185 50.97 -19.08 -20.29
C LYS A 185 52.05 -18.74 -21.32
N LYS A 186 51.65 -18.34 -22.52
CA LYS A 186 52.60 -17.95 -23.59
C LYS A 186 53.42 -16.72 -23.20
N VAL A 187 52.80 -15.71 -22.59
CA VAL A 187 53.47 -14.50 -22.11
C VAL A 187 54.46 -14.81 -21.00
N ILE A 188 54.06 -15.62 -20.01
CA ILE A 188 54.95 -16.05 -18.93
C ILE A 188 56.18 -16.77 -19.51
N ASN A 189 56.00 -17.66 -20.48
CA ASN A 189 57.12 -18.37 -21.10
C ASN A 189 58.14 -17.41 -21.77
N VAL A 190 57.67 -16.31 -22.35
CA VAL A 190 58.55 -15.28 -22.96
C VAL A 190 59.26 -14.43 -21.90
N LEU A 191 58.60 -14.14 -20.78
CA LEU A 191 59.06 -13.17 -19.78
C LEU A 191 59.69 -13.78 -18.52
N LYS A 192 59.61 -15.10 -18.31
CA LYS A 192 59.95 -15.77 -17.04
C LYS A 192 61.34 -15.46 -16.48
N SER A 193 62.32 -15.13 -17.33
CA SER A 193 63.67 -14.78 -16.88
C SER A 193 63.73 -13.51 -16.02
N ASN A 194 62.80 -12.57 -16.20
CA ASN A 194 62.78 -11.30 -15.47
C ASN A 194 61.45 -10.96 -14.79
N LEU A 195 60.39 -11.73 -15.08
CA LEU A 195 59.06 -11.59 -14.47
C LEU A 195 59.06 -12.10 -13.03
N LYS A 196 58.73 -11.22 -12.08
CA LYS A 196 58.71 -11.51 -10.65
C LYS A 196 57.35 -11.94 -10.13
N LEU A 197 56.29 -11.36 -10.68
CA LEU A 197 54.91 -11.57 -10.23
C LEU A 197 53.95 -11.29 -11.38
N VAL A 198 52.91 -12.11 -11.49
CA VAL A 198 51.70 -11.80 -12.25
C VAL A 198 50.57 -11.55 -11.26
N ILE A 199 49.87 -10.44 -11.43
CA ILE A 199 48.62 -10.14 -10.74
C ILE A 199 47.50 -10.25 -11.77
N ALA A 200 46.75 -11.34 -11.70
CA ALA A 200 45.72 -11.66 -12.67
C ALA A 200 44.33 -11.26 -12.19
N ASN A 201 43.53 -10.67 -13.07
CA ASN A 201 42.16 -10.23 -12.79
C ASN A 201 41.14 -11.38 -12.89
N TYR A 202 41.38 -12.51 -12.22
CA TYR A 202 40.38 -13.57 -12.09
C TYR A 202 39.77 -13.59 -10.69
N SER A 203 38.51 -13.97 -10.64
CA SER A 203 37.70 -14.07 -9.42
C SER A 203 37.79 -15.45 -8.75
N SER A 204 38.37 -16.46 -9.41
CA SER A 204 38.51 -17.83 -8.90
C SER A 204 39.96 -18.26 -8.77
N GLY A 205 40.34 -18.75 -7.58
CA GLY A 205 41.69 -19.17 -7.23
C GLY A 205 42.42 -18.14 -6.36
N ASP A 206 43.35 -18.59 -5.53
CA ASP A 206 44.15 -17.69 -4.69
C ASP A 206 45.55 -17.46 -5.22
N PHE A 207 46.15 -18.48 -5.82
CA PHE A 207 47.54 -18.53 -6.23
C PHE A 207 47.76 -19.69 -7.21
N GLU A 208 48.57 -19.48 -8.24
CA GLU A 208 49.09 -20.51 -9.14
C GLU A 208 50.60 -20.25 -9.36
N ASN A 209 51.39 -21.30 -9.53
CA ASN A 209 52.77 -21.18 -10.00
C ASN A 209 52.85 -21.72 -11.43
N ILE A 210 53.18 -20.85 -12.38
CA ILE A 210 53.33 -21.21 -13.79
C ILE A 210 54.78 -20.99 -14.17
N GLU A 211 55.49 -22.07 -14.53
CA GLU A 211 56.89 -22.00 -15.01
C GLU A 211 57.85 -21.29 -14.02
N GLY A 212 57.59 -21.42 -12.71
CA GLY A 212 58.39 -20.80 -11.65
C GLY A 212 58.01 -19.35 -11.33
N VAL A 213 57.01 -18.79 -12.00
CA VAL A 213 56.48 -17.43 -11.76
C VAL A 213 55.20 -17.52 -10.92
N ALA A 214 55.13 -16.70 -9.87
CA ALA A 214 53.93 -16.56 -9.05
C ALA A 214 52.83 -15.81 -9.82
N VAL A 215 51.67 -16.45 -9.94
CA VAL A 215 50.43 -15.87 -10.47
C VAL A 215 49.44 -15.74 -9.33
N VAL A 216 49.10 -14.51 -8.97
CA VAL A 216 48.17 -14.24 -7.86
C VAL A 216 46.93 -13.61 -8.41
N TYR A 217 45.77 -14.15 -8.02
CA TYR A 217 44.49 -13.63 -8.44
C TYR A 217 44.01 -12.54 -7.48
N SER A 218 43.59 -11.41 -8.02
CA SER A 218 43.20 -10.23 -7.24
C SER A 218 41.93 -10.42 -6.40
N GLY A 219 41.10 -11.41 -6.74
CA GLY A 219 39.75 -11.56 -6.20
C GLY A 219 38.76 -10.63 -6.89
N GLU A 220 37.71 -10.24 -6.19
CA GLU A 220 36.60 -9.45 -6.74
C GLU A 220 36.08 -8.39 -5.75
N LYS A 221 35.45 -7.34 -6.30
CA LYS A 221 34.68 -6.31 -5.58
C LYS A 221 35.42 -5.61 -4.43
N GLY A 222 36.74 -5.74 -4.40
CA GLY A 222 37.57 -5.22 -3.31
C GLY A 222 37.25 -5.82 -1.94
N LYS A 223 36.76 -7.06 -1.88
CA LYS A 223 36.53 -7.79 -0.61
C LYS A 223 37.83 -8.13 0.11
N LEU A 224 38.91 -8.27 -0.66
CA LEU A 224 40.26 -8.55 -0.19
C LEU A 224 41.22 -7.45 -0.68
N ILE A 225 42.25 -7.18 0.11
CA ILE A 225 43.50 -6.59 -0.34
C ILE A 225 44.56 -7.67 -0.19
N LYS A 226 45.29 -7.96 -1.27
CA LYS A 226 46.40 -8.92 -1.22
C LYS A 226 47.73 -8.16 -1.20
N SER A 227 48.64 -8.62 -0.36
CA SER A 227 49.97 -8.04 -0.18
C SER A 227 51.01 -9.09 -0.52
N TYR A 228 51.75 -8.88 -1.60
CA TYR A 228 52.82 -9.77 -2.02
C TYR A 228 54.17 -9.12 -1.77
N ASP A 229 55.03 -9.78 -1.01
CA ASP A 229 56.38 -9.33 -0.74
C ASP A 229 57.34 -9.99 -1.75
N LEU A 230 57.94 -9.16 -2.62
CA LEU A 230 58.83 -9.63 -3.67
C LEU A 230 60.15 -10.22 -3.13
N SER A 231 60.58 -9.83 -1.94
CA SER A 231 61.85 -10.26 -1.35
C SER A 231 61.76 -11.67 -0.78
N ASN A 232 60.70 -11.96 -0.01
CA ASN A 232 60.49 -13.28 0.60
C ASN A 232 59.51 -14.17 -0.18
N LYS A 233 58.90 -13.66 -1.27
CA LYS A 233 57.90 -14.36 -2.10
C LYS A 233 56.69 -14.85 -1.29
N SER A 234 56.26 -14.08 -0.29
CA SER A 234 55.10 -14.40 0.54
C SER A 234 53.86 -13.61 0.12
N LEU A 235 52.70 -14.26 0.23
CA LEU A 235 51.39 -13.67 -0.03
C LEU A 235 50.61 -13.56 1.29
N ASN A 236 50.16 -12.35 1.61
CA ASN A 236 49.24 -12.09 2.72
C ASN A 236 47.91 -11.60 2.16
N MET A 237 46.81 -12.04 2.78
CA MET A 237 45.46 -11.69 2.39
C MET A 237 44.76 -10.94 3.52
N HIS A 238 44.20 -9.79 3.20
CA HIS A 238 43.57 -8.91 4.16
C HIS A 238 42.09 -8.71 3.78
N GLU A 239 41.20 -9.31 4.57
CA GLU A 239 39.75 -9.15 4.39
C GLU A 239 39.29 -7.75 4.78
N VAL A 240 38.49 -7.14 3.91
CA VAL A 240 37.78 -5.87 4.20
C VAL A 240 36.53 -6.20 5.00
N LYS A 241 36.73 -6.46 6.30
CA LYS A 241 35.69 -6.91 7.24
C LYS A 241 34.70 -5.80 7.59
N GLU A 242 33.49 -6.19 7.95
CA GLU A 242 32.44 -5.29 8.46
C GLU A 242 32.82 -4.57 9.75
N SER A 243 33.67 -5.17 10.59
CA SER A 243 34.16 -4.57 11.84
C SER A 243 35.09 -3.37 11.61
N LEU A 244 35.57 -3.14 10.39
CA LEU A 244 36.42 -1.99 10.07
C LEU A 244 35.60 -0.71 10.02
N LYS A 245 36.09 0.33 10.70
CA LYS A 245 35.51 1.67 10.59
C LYS A 245 35.64 2.19 9.15
N GLU A 246 34.64 2.92 8.69
CA GLU A 246 34.67 3.56 7.38
C GLU A 246 35.59 4.79 7.39
N GLU A 247 36.45 4.89 6.38
CA GLU A 247 37.32 6.04 6.17
C GLU A 247 36.47 7.26 5.77
N ALA A 248 36.61 8.37 6.51
CA ALA A 248 35.70 9.50 6.43
C ALA A 248 35.62 10.14 5.03
N LYS A 249 36.74 10.33 4.34
CA LYS A 249 36.74 10.99 3.01
C LYS A 249 36.14 10.08 1.94
N ASN A 250 36.42 8.77 2.01
CA ASN A 250 35.73 7.81 1.14
C ASN A 250 34.23 7.75 1.45
N LYS A 251 33.84 7.85 2.73
CA LYS A 251 32.43 7.87 3.12
C LYS A 251 31.69 9.09 2.57
N GLU A 252 32.32 10.27 2.58
CA GLU A 252 31.79 11.49 1.97
C GLU A 252 31.52 11.32 0.47
N ILE A 253 32.42 10.65 -0.27
CA ILE A 253 32.22 10.33 -1.69
C ILE A 253 31.00 9.42 -1.87
N ILE A 254 30.91 8.36 -1.07
CA ILE A 254 29.79 7.41 -1.14
C ILE A 254 28.47 8.12 -0.83
N ASP A 255 28.44 8.97 0.19
CA ASP A 255 27.24 9.73 0.56
C ASP A 255 26.84 10.74 -0.53
N ALA A 256 27.81 11.37 -1.18
CA ALA A 256 27.56 12.25 -2.31
C ALA A 256 26.98 11.48 -3.53
N PHE A 257 27.47 10.28 -3.81
CA PHE A 257 26.89 9.40 -4.83
C PHE A 257 25.41 9.12 -4.54
N PHE A 258 25.09 8.61 -3.34
CA PHE A 258 23.70 8.30 -3.02
C PHE A 258 22.80 9.53 -2.96
N LYS A 259 23.34 10.68 -2.55
CA LYS A 259 22.62 11.95 -2.62
C LYS A 259 22.23 12.29 -4.06
N GLU A 260 23.15 12.16 -5.01
CA GLU A 260 22.88 12.41 -6.43
C GLU A 260 21.83 11.44 -6.99
N VAL A 261 21.94 10.14 -6.67
CA VAL A 261 20.94 9.13 -7.08
C VAL A 261 19.56 9.46 -6.48
N SER A 262 19.50 9.92 -5.23
CA SER A 262 18.23 10.29 -4.58
C SER A 262 17.53 11.49 -5.25
N GLN A 263 18.31 12.36 -5.92
CA GLN A 263 17.82 13.59 -6.54
C GLN A 263 17.54 13.43 -8.03
N ASN A 264 18.04 12.38 -8.67
CA ASN A 264 17.91 12.16 -10.09
C ASN A 264 16.98 10.99 -10.40
N SER A 265 15.75 11.31 -10.80
CA SER A 265 14.72 10.30 -11.12
C SER A 265 15.06 9.40 -12.31
N ASN A 266 15.98 9.81 -13.20
CA ASN A 266 16.41 8.93 -14.30
C ASN A 266 17.33 7.82 -13.81
N LEU A 267 18.20 8.11 -12.85
CA LEU A 267 19.06 7.10 -12.21
C LEU A 267 18.27 6.10 -11.36
N GLN A 268 17.03 6.44 -10.98
CA GLN A 268 16.13 5.59 -10.21
C GLN A 268 15.31 4.61 -11.07
N LYS A 269 15.45 4.66 -12.41
CA LYS A 269 14.64 3.85 -13.35
C LYS A 269 15.30 2.55 -13.82
N MET A 270 16.40 2.13 -13.21
CA MET A 270 17.28 1.10 -13.75
C MET A 270 16.56 -0.24 -14.07
N VAL A 271 16.97 -0.86 -15.18
CA VAL A 271 16.06 -1.47 -16.16
C VAL A 271 16.08 -3.01 -16.17
N LYS A 272 16.69 -3.69 -15.20
CA LYS A 272 16.61 -5.16 -15.11
C LYS A 272 15.40 -5.56 -14.27
N ARG A 273 14.44 -6.22 -14.90
CA ARG A 273 13.24 -6.73 -14.22
C ARG A 273 13.54 -8.11 -13.63
N HIS A 274 13.28 -8.28 -12.34
CA HIS A 274 13.33 -9.62 -11.74
C HIS A 274 12.24 -10.49 -12.36
N PHE A 275 12.61 -11.73 -12.71
CA PHE A 275 11.72 -12.72 -13.29
C PHE A 275 11.16 -12.35 -14.68
N GLU A 276 11.84 -11.46 -15.42
CA GLU A 276 11.42 -11.10 -16.77
C GLU A 276 11.30 -12.31 -17.69
N ASP A 277 12.15 -13.32 -17.54
CA ASP A 277 12.13 -14.57 -18.31
C ASP A 277 10.88 -15.44 -18.05
N LYS A 278 10.11 -15.15 -17.00
CA LYS A 278 8.99 -15.98 -16.58
C LYS A 278 7.69 -15.63 -17.32
N LYS A 279 6.88 -16.66 -17.57
CA LYS A 279 5.63 -16.57 -18.34
C LYS A 279 4.64 -15.53 -17.81
N LEU A 280 4.41 -15.46 -16.49
CA LEU A 280 3.39 -14.57 -15.91
C LEU A 280 3.81 -13.09 -15.98
N GLU A 281 5.09 -12.83 -15.79
CA GLU A 281 5.73 -11.53 -15.89
C GLU A 281 5.77 -11.03 -17.35
N GLN A 282 6.05 -11.92 -18.30
CA GLN A 282 5.91 -11.62 -19.73
C GLN A 282 4.48 -11.21 -20.10
N GLN A 283 3.45 -11.78 -19.46
CA GLN A 283 2.06 -11.34 -19.68
C GLN A 283 1.81 -9.91 -19.16
N VAL A 284 2.52 -9.46 -18.13
CA VAL A 284 2.44 -8.06 -17.67
C VAL A 284 3.01 -7.13 -18.73
N LEU A 285 4.15 -7.46 -19.32
CA LEU A 285 4.75 -6.68 -20.42
C LEU A 285 3.85 -6.62 -21.66
N GLN A 286 2.99 -7.61 -21.86
CA GLN A 286 2.00 -7.67 -22.93
C GLN A 286 0.65 -7.00 -22.55
N GLY A 287 0.51 -6.44 -21.34
CA GLY A 287 -0.74 -5.87 -20.84
C GLY A 287 -1.85 -6.88 -20.51
N LYS A 288 -1.53 -8.19 -20.48
CA LYS A 288 -2.49 -9.30 -20.27
C LYS A 288 -2.58 -9.78 -18.82
N ASN A 289 -1.75 -9.24 -17.93
CA ASN A 289 -1.75 -9.55 -16.50
C ASN A 289 -1.24 -8.34 -15.72
N LYS A 290 -1.47 -8.27 -14.41
CA LYS A 290 -0.98 -7.18 -13.54
C LYS A 290 -0.65 -7.69 -12.14
N PHE A 291 0.26 -6.99 -11.46
CA PHE A 291 0.42 -7.13 -10.02
C PHE A 291 -0.77 -6.49 -9.30
N VAL A 292 -1.29 -7.15 -8.27
CA VAL A 292 -2.47 -6.71 -7.51
C VAL A 292 -2.17 -6.49 -6.02
N GLY A 293 -1.00 -6.88 -5.53
CA GLY A 293 -0.56 -6.72 -4.15
C GLY A 293 -1.10 -7.79 -3.18
N SER A 294 -0.34 -8.04 -2.12
CA SER A 294 -0.61 -9.09 -1.13
C SER A 294 -1.96 -8.96 -0.42
N GLU A 295 -2.47 -7.73 -0.23
CA GLU A 295 -3.76 -7.50 0.44
C GLU A 295 -4.94 -8.05 -0.38
N ASN A 296 -4.83 -8.11 -1.72
CA ASN A 296 -5.83 -8.78 -2.55
C ASN A 296 -5.75 -10.30 -2.39
N CYS A 297 -4.55 -10.88 -2.28
CA CYS A 297 -4.36 -12.32 -2.02
C CYS A 297 -4.99 -12.74 -0.69
N LYS A 298 -4.83 -11.93 0.36
CA LYS A 298 -5.41 -12.15 1.71
C LYS A 298 -6.91 -12.41 1.68
N THR A 299 -7.63 -11.89 0.69
CA THR A 299 -9.08 -12.06 0.61
C THR A 299 -9.52 -13.52 0.48
N CYS A 300 -8.66 -14.38 -0.08
CA CYS A 300 -8.86 -15.83 -0.20
C CYS A 300 -7.81 -16.64 0.61
N HIS A 301 -6.58 -16.13 0.75
CA HIS A 301 -5.43 -16.80 1.38
C HIS A 301 -5.05 -16.15 2.72
N VAL A 302 -5.98 -16.12 3.68
CA VAL A 302 -5.78 -15.43 4.97
C VAL A 302 -4.65 -16.06 5.77
N ALA A 303 -4.55 -17.38 5.80
CA ALA A 303 -3.58 -18.10 6.61
C ALA A 303 -2.15 -17.90 6.07
N GLU A 304 -1.98 -18.07 4.76
CA GLU A 304 -0.72 -17.84 4.04
C GLU A 304 -0.28 -16.37 4.19
N PHE A 305 -1.20 -15.42 4.03
CA PHE A 305 -0.91 -14.00 4.19
C PHE A 305 -0.44 -13.67 5.62
N ASN A 306 -1.11 -14.21 6.64
CA ASN A 306 -0.72 -13.97 8.03
C ASN A 306 0.64 -14.58 8.35
N GLN A 307 0.95 -15.76 7.82
CA GLN A 307 2.28 -16.36 7.95
C GLN A 307 3.34 -15.56 7.19
N TRP A 308 3.07 -15.11 5.96
CA TRP A 308 3.97 -14.23 5.21
C TRP A 308 4.29 -12.95 5.99
N LYS A 309 3.29 -12.35 6.66
CA LYS A 309 3.46 -11.14 7.48
C LYS A 309 4.48 -11.28 8.61
N THR A 310 4.75 -12.50 9.09
CA THR A 310 5.76 -12.73 10.14
C THR A 310 7.18 -12.87 9.58
N THR A 311 7.35 -12.87 8.27
CA THR A 311 8.65 -13.05 7.61
C THR A 311 9.32 -11.71 7.31
N LYS A 312 10.65 -11.73 7.16
CA LYS A 312 11.43 -10.53 6.77
C LYS A 312 11.05 -9.98 5.39
N HIS A 313 10.41 -10.79 4.53
CA HIS A 313 9.92 -10.34 3.22
C HIS A 313 8.80 -9.30 3.35
N ALA A 314 7.91 -9.44 4.34
CA ALA A 314 6.82 -8.50 4.56
C ALA A 314 7.29 -7.12 5.08
N SER A 315 8.49 -7.07 5.66
CA SER A 315 9.14 -5.86 6.18
C SER A 315 10.43 -5.52 5.41
N SER A 316 10.57 -6.00 4.17
CA SER A 316 11.83 -5.90 3.41
C SER A 316 12.27 -4.45 3.24
N MET A 317 11.35 -3.52 2.98
CA MET A 317 11.71 -2.10 2.75
C MET A 317 12.27 -1.38 3.98
N ASP A 318 12.02 -1.87 5.19
CA ASP A 318 12.40 -1.18 6.44
C ASP A 318 13.92 -0.98 6.55
N ILE A 319 14.71 -1.96 6.11
CA ILE A 319 16.17 -1.83 6.13
C ILE A 319 16.67 -0.79 5.13
N LEU A 320 16.02 -0.66 3.96
CA LEU A 320 16.38 0.34 2.96
C LEU A 320 16.07 1.74 3.47
N PHE A 321 14.95 1.95 4.17
CA PHE A 321 14.67 3.24 4.82
C PHE A 321 15.69 3.55 5.90
N LYS A 322 16.04 2.57 6.75
CA LYS A 322 17.06 2.74 7.79
C LYS A 322 18.41 3.12 7.21
N LYS A 323 18.80 2.51 6.09
CA LYS A 323 20.07 2.77 5.39
C LYS A 323 20.01 3.96 4.41
N LYS A 324 18.82 4.54 4.17
CA LYS A 324 18.57 5.56 3.14
C LYS A 324 19.03 5.08 1.76
N ARG A 325 18.54 3.90 1.36
CA ARG A 325 18.78 3.22 0.07
C ARG A 325 17.47 2.87 -0.65
N ASP A 326 16.34 3.41 -0.19
CA ASP A 326 14.98 3.17 -0.70
C ASP A 326 14.71 3.75 -2.10
N PHE A 327 15.71 4.40 -2.69
CA PHE A 327 15.70 4.97 -4.04
C PHE A 327 16.76 4.33 -4.95
N VAL A 328 17.54 3.36 -4.46
CA VAL A 328 18.57 2.67 -5.24
C VAL A 328 17.91 1.50 -5.99
N PRO A 329 17.83 1.52 -7.33
CA PRO A 329 17.10 0.52 -8.10
C PRO A 329 17.50 -0.92 -7.81
N ASP A 330 18.80 -1.20 -7.71
CA ASP A 330 19.32 -2.53 -7.40
C ASP A 330 18.78 -3.04 -6.05
N CYS A 331 18.75 -2.19 -5.02
CA CYS A 331 18.19 -2.53 -3.71
C CYS A 331 16.66 -2.69 -3.78
N VAL A 332 15.97 -1.75 -4.41
CA VAL A 332 14.50 -1.73 -4.49
C VAL A 332 13.97 -2.94 -5.26
N SER A 333 14.70 -3.38 -6.29
CA SER A 333 14.33 -4.55 -7.10
C SER A 333 14.17 -5.82 -6.25
N CYS A 334 15.04 -6.03 -5.25
CA CYS A 334 15.00 -7.18 -4.34
C CYS A 334 14.09 -6.97 -3.12
N HIS A 335 13.68 -5.73 -2.83
CA HIS A 335 12.96 -5.38 -1.60
C HIS A 335 11.48 -5.03 -1.84
N THR A 336 10.99 -5.11 -3.07
CA THR A 336 9.62 -4.77 -3.45
C THR A 336 9.03 -5.81 -4.40
N THR A 337 7.74 -5.66 -4.72
CA THR A 337 7.06 -6.53 -5.69
C THR A 337 6.91 -5.83 -7.03
N GLY A 338 7.38 -6.48 -8.10
CA GLY A 338 7.16 -6.02 -9.48
C GLY A 338 7.88 -4.72 -9.84
N PHE A 339 9.00 -4.38 -9.18
CA PHE A 339 9.77 -3.20 -9.57
C PHE A 339 10.13 -3.22 -11.07
N SER A 340 10.05 -2.06 -11.73
CA SER A 340 10.23 -1.89 -13.19
C SER A 340 9.16 -2.55 -14.07
N TYR A 341 8.07 -3.08 -13.50
CA TYR A 341 6.82 -3.37 -14.22
C TYR A 341 5.80 -2.25 -14.01
N GLU A 342 5.00 -1.95 -15.04
CA GLU A 342 4.03 -0.85 -15.00
C GLU A 342 3.02 -0.93 -13.84
N SER A 343 2.61 -2.15 -13.50
CA SER A 343 1.67 -2.42 -12.39
C SER A 343 2.33 -2.76 -11.06
N GLY A 344 3.67 -2.83 -11.00
CA GLY A 344 4.40 -3.13 -9.77
C GLY A 344 4.89 -1.89 -9.02
N TYR A 345 5.81 -2.08 -8.07
CA TYR A 345 6.30 -0.97 -7.25
C TYR A 345 7.08 0.09 -8.05
N SER A 346 6.88 1.35 -7.68
CA SER A 346 7.59 2.51 -8.26
C SER A 346 8.20 3.38 -7.17
N ILE A 347 9.50 3.70 -7.29
CA ILE A 347 10.21 4.63 -6.39
C ILE A 347 9.56 6.02 -6.43
N ALA A 348 9.10 6.47 -7.61
CA ALA A 348 8.48 7.77 -7.79
C ALA A 348 7.12 7.88 -7.08
N LYS A 349 6.32 6.79 -7.10
CA LYS A 349 4.99 6.79 -6.50
C LYS A 349 4.96 6.36 -5.02
N ARG A 350 5.96 5.57 -4.57
CA ARG A 350 6.05 5.00 -3.21
C ARG A 350 4.76 4.30 -2.78
N GLU A 351 4.21 3.50 -3.68
CA GLU A 351 2.93 2.81 -3.49
C GLU A 351 3.03 1.72 -2.42
N LYS A 352 2.33 1.92 -1.30
CA LYS A 352 2.37 1.04 -0.11
C LYS A 352 1.98 -0.42 -0.37
N TRP A 353 1.16 -0.68 -1.38
CA TRP A 353 0.59 -2.00 -1.63
C TRP A 353 1.56 -3.00 -2.29
N ASN A 354 2.66 -2.51 -2.89
CA ASN A 354 3.79 -3.31 -3.40
C ASN A 354 5.11 -3.00 -2.67
N GLN A 355 5.06 -2.28 -1.55
CA GLN A 355 6.21 -1.80 -0.79
C GLN A 355 6.79 -2.87 0.15
N ALA A 356 6.92 -4.10 -0.35
CA ALA A 356 7.56 -5.23 0.31
C ALA A 356 7.77 -6.36 -0.70
N VAL A 357 8.53 -7.40 -0.35
CA VAL A 357 8.53 -8.66 -1.10
C VAL A 357 7.23 -9.39 -0.78
N GLY A 358 6.20 -9.13 -1.57
CA GLY A 358 4.84 -9.64 -1.42
C GLY A 358 4.60 -11.03 -2.01
N CYS A 359 3.35 -11.49 -1.93
CA CYS A 359 2.94 -12.81 -2.40
C CYS A 359 3.31 -13.03 -3.89
N GLU A 360 3.17 -11.99 -4.71
CA GLU A 360 3.41 -12.05 -6.15
C GLU A 360 4.90 -12.05 -6.52
N SER A 361 5.82 -11.73 -5.59
CA SER A 361 7.26 -11.99 -5.82
C SER A 361 7.56 -13.49 -5.85
N CYS A 362 6.77 -14.30 -5.12
CA CYS A 362 6.87 -15.76 -5.11
C CYS A 362 5.94 -16.38 -6.17
N HIS A 363 4.68 -15.97 -6.19
CA HIS A 363 3.61 -16.56 -6.96
C HIS A 363 3.39 -15.94 -8.35
N GLY A 364 4.16 -14.89 -8.68
CA GLY A 364 4.00 -14.13 -9.92
C GLY A 364 2.77 -13.20 -9.90
N PRO A 365 2.63 -12.35 -10.94
CA PRO A 365 1.51 -11.42 -11.07
C PRO A 365 0.14 -12.13 -11.07
N GLY A 366 -0.76 -11.66 -10.22
CA GLY A 366 -1.94 -12.38 -9.78
C GLY A 366 -3.28 -11.86 -10.30
N LEU A 367 -3.36 -10.82 -11.15
CA LEU A 367 -4.65 -10.28 -11.61
C LEU A 367 -5.54 -11.37 -12.24
N ASN A 368 -4.98 -12.18 -13.14
CA ASN A 368 -5.73 -13.25 -13.80
C ASN A 368 -6.22 -14.31 -12.80
N HIS A 369 -5.40 -14.64 -11.79
CA HIS A 369 -5.77 -15.55 -10.73
C HIS A 369 -6.84 -14.97 -9.81
N PHE A 370 -6.70 -13.70 -9.42
CA PHE A 370 -7.67 -12.98 -8.61
C PHE A 370 -9.05 -12.91 -9.31
N GLN A 371 -9.06 -12.73 -10.63
CA GLN A 371 -10.29 -12.72 -11.43
C GLN A 371 -10.85 -14.11 -11.72
N ASN A 372 -9.99 -15.12 -11.84
CA ASN A 372 -10.35 -16.51 -12.12
C ASN A 372 -9.39 -17.47 -11.39
N PRO A 373 -9.71 -17.95 -10.18
CA PRO A 373 -8.76 -18.67 -9.33
C PRO A 373 -8.47 -20.10 -9.84
N THR A 374 -7.51 -20.24 -10.74
CA THR A 374 -7.06 -21.53 -11.26
C THR A 374 -5.60 -21.78 -10.91
N GLN A 375 -5.14 -23.03 -10.96
CA GLN A 375 -3.73 -23.36 -10.70
C GLN A 375 -2.80 -22.96 -11.86
N ASN A 376 -3.33 -22.70 -13.05
CA ASN A 376 -2.54 -22.47 -14.26
C ASN A 376 -2.21 -20.98 -14.51
N ASN A 377 -2.85 -20.07 -13.79
CA ASN A 377 -2.65 -18.62 -13.91
C ASN A 377 -1.98 -17.99 -12.68
N ILE A 378 -1.32 -18.83 -11.88
CA ILE A 378 -0.51 -18.44 -10.73
C ILE A 378 0.68 -19.41 -10.61
N ARG A 379 1.83 -18.96 -10.12
CA ARG A 379 2.99 -19.83 -9.89
C ARG A 379 2.82 -20.56 -8.56
N ALA A 380 2.53 -21.86 -8.61
CA ALA A 380 2.31 -22.65 -7.40
C ALA A 380 3.61 -22.99 -6.62
N LYS A 381 4.74 -23.14 -7.32
CA LYS A 381 6.04 -23.51 -6.73
C LYS A 381 7.14 -22.61 -7.26
N MET A 382 8.06 -22.23 -6.39
CA MET A 382 9.27 -21.49 -6.76
C MET A 382 10.44 -22.43 -6.99
N ALA A 383 11.28 -22.12 -7.97
CA ALA A 383 12.58 -22.75 -8.12
C ALA A 383 13.59 -22.13 -7.15
N LYS A 384 14.61 -22.90 -6.75
CA LYS A 384 15.74 -22.37 -5.94
C LYS A 384 16.40 -21.17 -6.63
N SER A 385 16.53 -21.22 -7.95
CA SER A 385 17.08 -20.14 -8.77
C SER A 385 16.29 -18.83 -8.65
N ASP A 386 14.97 -18.90 -8.44
CA ASP A 386 14.14 -17.70 -8.28
C ASP A 386 14.46 -16.97 -6.96
N CYS A 387 14.80 -17.72 -5.89
CA CYS A 387 15.24 -17.12 -4.63
C CYS A 387 16.64 -16.49 -4.76
N MET A 388 17.51 -17.13 -5.55
CA MET A 388 18.89 -16.68 -5.77
C MET A 388 18.97 -15.44 -6.68
N SER A 389 17.87 -14.98 -7.28
CA SER A 389 17.81 -13.67 -7.95
C SER A 389 18.01 -12.50 -6.98
N CYS A 390 17.75 -12.72 -5.68
CA CYS A 390 18.00 -11.75 -4.62
C CYS A 390 18.97 -12.28 -3.54
N HIS A 391 18.96 -13.59 -3.29
CA HIS A 391 19.85 -14.26 -2.34
C HIS A 391 21.05 -14.88 -3.04
N ASP A 392 22.01 -14.02 -3.40
CA ASP A 392 23.31 -14.42 -3.92
C ASP A 392 24.40 -14.27 -2.81
N PRO A 393 25.64 -14.75 -3.05
CA PRO A 393 26.72 -14.62 -2.09
C PRO A 393 27.09 -13.18 -1.69
N GLU A 394 26.67 -12.16 -2.46
CA GLU A 394 26.92 -10.74 -2.15
C GLU A 394 25.88 -10.19 -1.19
N ASN A 395 24.61 -10.46 -1.49
CA ASN A 395 23.46 -9.91 -0.80
C ASN A 395 23.06 -10.76 0.41
N SER A 396 23.42 -12.04 0.42
CA SER A 396 23.10 -12.99 1.48
C SER A 396 24.19 -14.06 1.62
N PRO A 397 25.40 -13.71 2.14
CA PRO A 397 26.57 -14.60 2.16
C PRO A 397 26.32 -15.97 2.83
N PHE A 398 25.46 -16.01 3.84
CA PHE A 398 25.10 -17.22 4.59
C PHE A 398 23.76 -17.83 4.16
N PHE A 399 23.35 -17.62 2.90
CA PHE A 399 22.11 -18.17 2.39
C PHE A 399 22.16 -19.70 2.28
N ASP A 400 21.42 -20.37 3.16
CA ASP A 400 21.11 -21.79 3.01
C ASP A 400 19.64 -21.97 2.59
N PHE A 401 19.44 -22.39 1.33
CA PHE A 401 18.11 -22.53 0.77
C PHE A 401 17.20 -23.43 1.62
N LYS A 402 17.72 -24.55 2.14
CA LYS A 402 16.91 -25.50 2.91
C LYS A 402 16.38 -24.87 4.19
N SER A 403 17.24 -24.21 4.95
CA SER A 403 16.90 -23.54 6.22
C SER A 403 16.00 -22.32 6.00
N TYR A 404 16.29 -21.49 5.01
CA TYR A 404 15.52 -20.26 4.74
C TYR A 404 14.15 -20.59 4.15
N HIS A 405 14.07 -21.50 3.17
CA HIS A 405 12.82 -21.90 2.56
C HIS A 405 11.84 -22.49 3.58
N SER A 406 12.34 -23.23 4.59
CA SER A 406 11.50 -23.78 5.66
C SER A 406 10.73 -22.73 6.47
N GLN A 407 11.25 -21.50 6.57
CA GLN A 407 10.62 -20.41 7.32
C GLN A 407 9.49 -19.73 6.54
N ILE A 408 9.51 -19.84 5.20
CA ILE A 408 8.51 -19.24 4.30
C ILE A 408 7.50 -20.26 3.76
N LYS A 409 7.69 -21.56 4.02
CA LYS A 409 6.71 -22.59 3.66
C LYS A 409 5.37 -22.36 4.36
N HIS A 410 4.32 -22.31 3.55
CA HIS A 410 2.95 -22.24 4.03
C HIS A 410 2.51 -23.53 4.75
N ASP A 411 3.23 -24.65 4.64
CA ASP A 411 2.91 -25.89 5.37
C ASP A 411 3.02 -25.73 6.91
N ASN A 412 3.77 -24.74 7.39
CA ASN A 412 3.83 -24.37 8.81
C ASN A 412 2.54 -23.72 9.34
N ILE A 413 1.55 -23.46 8.46
CA ILE A 413 0.18 -23.11 8.85
C ILE A 413 -0.41 -24.21 9.74
N ILE A 414 -0.01 -25.48 9.57
CA ILE A 414 -0.49 -26.60 10.40
C ILE A 414 0.02 -26.49 11.85
N LYS A 415 1.20 -25.89 12.10
CA LYS A 415 1.72 -25.71 13.46
C LYS A 415 1.14 -24.47 14.18
N THR A 416 0.54 -23.54 13.45
CA THR A 416 -0.01 -22.29 14.03
C THR A 416 -1.53 -22.15 13.89
N VAL A 417 -2.21 -22.97 13.08
CA VAL A 417 -3.66 -22.89 12.85
C VAL A 417 -4.39 -24.23 13.01
N ALA A 418 -3.71 -25.36 13.22
CA ALA A 418 -4.40 -26.64 13.40
C ALA A 418 -3.68 -27.60 14.36
N LYS A 419 -3.70 -27.24 15.65
CA LYS A 419 -4.23 -28.19 16.62
C LYS A 419 -5.46 -27.51 17.23
N PRO A 420 -6.61 -28.19 17.43
CA PRO A 420 -7.42 -27.81 18.56
C PRO A 420 -6.49 -27.99 19.76
N LYS A 421 -5.87 -26.89 20.21
CA LYS A 421 -5.37 -26.85 21.57
C LYS A 421 -6.63 -27.12 22.36
N VAL A 422 -6.70 -28.30 22.99
CA VAL A 422 -7.56 -28.52 24.14
C VAL A 422 -7.51 -27.21 24.89
N ILE A 423 -8.63 -26.47 24.92
CA ILE A 423 -8.68 -25.22 25.66
C ILE A 423 -8.22 -25.64 27.04
N LYS A 424 -7.05 -25.15 27.45
CA LYS A 424 -6.47 -25.54 28.73
C LYS A 424 -7.42 -24.90 29.71
N LYS A 425 -8.39 -25.68 30.16
CA LYS A 425 -9.43 -25.22 31.05
C LYS A 425 -8.70 -24.57 32.22
N SER A 426 -9.13 -23.40 32.61
CA SER A 426 -8.54 -22.65 33.70
C SER A 426 -9.60 -22.29 34.72
N LYS A 427 -9.16 -22.05 35.97
CA LYS A 427 -10.07 -21.55 37.03
C LYS A 427 -10.65 -20.17 36.69
N LYS A 428 -9.91 -19.36 35.92
CA LYS A 428 -10.36 -18.06 35.37
C LYS A 428 -9.95 -17.91 33.91
N VAL A 429 -10.77 -17.23 33.12
CA VAL A 429 -10.53 -16.94 31.70
C VAL A 429 -9.88 -15.56 31.56
N ASP A 430 -8.72 -15.48 30.91
CA ASP A 430 -8.07 -14.21 30.60
C ASP A 430 -8.73 -13.57 29.37
N ILE A 431 -9.21 -12.34 29.49
CA ILE A 431 -9.82 -11.59 28.38
C ILE A 431 -9.10 -10.26 28.21
N ASP A 432 -8.41 -10.09 27.09
CA ASP A 432 -7.84 -8.81 26.68
C ASP A 432 -8.75 -8.12 25.65
N LEU A 433 -9.22 -6.91 25.96
CA LEU A 433 -9.96 -6.05 25.05
C LEU A 433 -9.07 -4.88 24.62
N TYR A 434 -8.71 -4.82 23.33
CA TYR A 434 -7.94 -3.75 22.74
C TYR A 434 -8.85 -2.76 22.01
N VAL A 435 -8.83 -1.49 22.44
CA VAL A 435 -9.77 -0.47 21.97
C VAL A 435 -9.12 0.90 21.83
N MET A 436 -9.78 1.76 21.07
CA MET A 436 -9.58 3.21 21.02
C MET A 436 -10.82 3.84 21.66
N SER A 437 -10.66 4.71 22.67
CA SER A 437 -11.80 5.21 23.47
C SER A 437 -12.83 5.99 22.67
N GLN A 438 -12.44 6.64 21.56
CA GLN A 438 -13.36 7.37 20.68
C GLN A 438 -13.79 6.57 19.45
N CYS A 439 -13.32 5.32 19.30
CA CYS A 439 -13.74 4.46 18.21
C CYS A 439 -15.18 3.96 18.46
N PRO A 440 -16.13 4.18 17.54
CA PRO A 440 -17.52 3.75 17.72
C PRO A 440 -17.65 2.22 17.83
N PHE A 441 -16.73 1.45 17.23
CA PHE A 441 -16.69 0.00 17.38
C PHE A 441 -16.08 -0.42 18.72
N GLY A 442 -15.12 0.33 19.25
CA GLY A 442 -14.55 0.13 20.59
C GLY A 442 -15.59 0.37 21.68
N ILE A 443 -16.29 1.51 21.61
CA ILE A 443 -17.42 1.84 22.49
C ILE A 443 -18.49 0.76 22.46
N LYS A 444 -18.84 0.25 21.27
CA LYS A 444 -19.80 -0.86 21.14
C LYS A 444 -19.29 -2.16 21.78
N ALA A 445 -17.98 -2.39 21.77
CA ALA A 445 -17.36 -3.54 22.43
C ALA A 445 -17.46 -3.42 23.95
N GLU A 446 -17.01 -2.30 24.51
CA GLU A 446 -17.06 -2.01 25.95
C GLU A 446 -18.48 -2.08 26.50
N ASN A 447 -19.45 -1.44 25.82
CA ASN A 447 -20.86 -1.42 26.25
C ASN A 447 -21.49 -2.81 26.33
N LYS A 448 -21.00 -3.77 25.52
CA LYS A 448 -21.49 -5.15 25.53
C LYS A 448 -20.69 -6.04 26.48
N MET A 449 -19.39 -5.83 26.60
CA MET A 449 -18.50 -6.68 27.38
C MET A 449 -18.53 -6.35 28.87
N PHE A 450 -18.59 -5.09 29.28
CA PHE A 450 -18.49 -4.76 30.71
C PHE A 450 -19.63 -5.35 31.55
N PRO A 451 -20.91 -5.36 31.12
CA PRO A 451 -21.96 -6.07 31.85
C PRO A 451 -21.64 -7.57 32.02
N LEU A 452 -21.11 -8.21 30.98
CA LEU A 452 -20.74 -9.63 31.00
C LEU A 452 -19.54 -9.89 31.94
N VAL A 453 -18.51 -9.05 31.85
CA VAL A 453 -17.32 -9.14 32.71
C VAL A 453 -17.70 -8.91 34.18
N LYS A 454 -18.61 -7.98 34.48
CA LYS A 454 -19.13 -7.78 35.84
C LYS A 454 -19.91 -8.99 36.33
N LYS A 455 -20.77 -9.55 35.48
CA LYS A 455 -21.57 -10.74 35.80
C LYS A 455 -20.68 -11.93 36.16
N TYR A 456 -19.57 -12.12 35.43
CA TYR A 456 -18.64 -13.25 35.60
C TYR A 456 -17.29 -12.82 36.20
N LYS A 457 -17.27 -11.78 37.05
CA LYS A 457 -16.02 -11.16 37.58
C LYS A 457 -15.11 -12.15 38.32
N ASP A 458 -15.70 -13.16 38.96
CA ASP A 458 -14.96 -14.17 39.72
C ASP A 458 -14.31 -15.22 38.80
N LEU A 459 -14.78 -15.31 37.55
CA LEU A 459 -14.36 -16.27 36.53
C LEU A 459 -13.54 -15.65 35.40
N ILE A 460 -13.41 -14.32 35.35
CA ILE A 460 -12.74 -13.59 34.27
C ILE A 460 -11.62 -12.71 34.82
N ASN A 461 -10.42 -12.86 34.27
CA ASN A 461 -9.34 -11.89 34.40
C ASN A 461 -9.43 -10.91 33.22
N PHE A 462 -10.02 -9.74 33.45
CA PHE A 462 -10.25 -8.77 32.38
C PHE A 462 -9.16 -7.70 32.29
N ASN A 463 -8.66 -7.48 31.07
CA ASN A 463 -7.66 -6.47 30.77
C ASN A 463 -8.15 -5.54 29.66
N LEU A 464 -8.41 -4.27 30.00
CA LEU A 464 -8.66 -3.21 29.02
C LEU A 464 -7.34 -2.60 28.54
N ARG A 465 -7.11 -2.62 27.23
CA ARG A 465 -5.88 -2.14 26.61
C ARG A 465 -6.19 -1.10 25.54
N PHE A 466 -5.54 0.04 25.60
CA PHE A 466 -5.73 1.10 24.63
C PHE A 466 -4.76 0.94 23.45
N ILE A 467 -5.24 1.33 22.27
CA ILE A 467 -4.46 1.34 21.04
C ILE A 467 -3.94 2.76 20.83
N ALA A 468 -2.64 2.96 21.05
CA ALA A 468 -1.93 4.19 20.73
C ALA A 468 -0.43 3.88 20.57
N THR A 469 0.30 4.78 19.90
CA THR A 469 1.74 4.66 19.68
C THR A 469 2.50 5.64 20.58
N ASP A 470 3.58 5.17 21.20
CA ASP A 470 4.55 6.05 21.86
C ASP A 470 5.51 6.64 20.83
N VAL A 471 5.61 7.97 20.80
CA VAL A 471 6.41 8.70 19.81
C VAL A 471 7.60 9.43 20.43
N GLN A 472 7.80 9.31 21.75
CA GLN A 472 8.83 10.06 22.50
C GLN A 472 10.27 9.64 22.14
N ASP A 473 10.48 8.45 21.56
CA ASP A 473 11.79 7.98 21.07
C ASP A 473 11.99 8.18 19.54
N LYS A 474 11.01 8.77 18.84
CA LYS A 474 11.04 8.97 17.37
C LYS A 474 11.27 10.43 16.94
N LEU A 475 11.43 11.35 17.89
CA LEU A 475 11.60 12.78 17.64
C LEU A 475 12.86 13.29 18.35
N ASN A 476 14.02 13.19 17.67
CA ASN A 476 15.19 14.01 17.98
C ASN A 476 15.33 15.08 16.88
N PRO A 477 15.74 16.32 17.22
CA PRO A 477 15.28 17.54 16.57
C PRO A 477 15.99 17.83 15.25
N VAL A 478 15.19 18.13 14.21
CA VAL A 478 15.66 18.85 13.02
C VAL A 478 15.95 20.30 13.45
N LYS A 479 17.12 20.78 13.02
CA LYS A 479 17.70 22.12 13.17
C LYS A 479 16.66 23.25 13.28
N LYS A 480 16.83 24.10 14.29
CA LYS A 480 16.32 25.48 14.32
C LYS A 480 16.68 26.18 13.00
N VAL A 481 15.67 26.62 12.27
CA VAL A 481 15.79 27.72 11.31
C VAL A 481 14.93 28.84 11.89
N GLU A 482 15.58 29.94 12.21
CA GLU A 482 14.96 31.16 12.71
C GLU A 482 14.20 31.90 11.59
N ASP A 483 13.08 32.47 12.04
CA ASP A 483 12.39 33.67 11.57
C ASP A 483 11.59 33.72 10.26
N LYS A 484 10.27 33.75 10.51
CA LYS A 484 9.26 34.75 10.07
C LYS A 484 8.86 34.78 8.59
N LYS A 485 7.63 34.30 8.35
CA LYS A 485 6.48 35.16 8.02
C LYS A 485 5.16 34.46 8.35
N SER A 486 4.43 35.07 9.27
CA SER A 486 3.09 34.68 9.73
C SER A 486 2.05 34.88 8.62
N VAL A 487 1.42 33.81 8.16
CA VAL A 487 0.13 33.88 7.46
C VAL A 487 -0.96 33.60 8.49
N LYS A 488 -1.72 34.63 8.87
CA LYS A 488 -2.93 34.50 9.69
C LYS A 488 -4.00 33.78 8.85
N VAL A 489 -4.44 32.61 9.29
CA VAL A 489 -5.71 32.01 8.84
C VAL A 489 -6.77 32.32 9.91
N PRO A 490 -7.99 32.77 9.54
CA PRO A 490 -9.00 33.15 10.51
C PRO A 490 -9.51 31.93 11.30
N LYS A 491 -9.63 32.10 12.62
CA LYS A 491 -10.40 31.22 13.50
C LYS A 491 -11.89 31.43 13.24
N GLU A 492 -12.60 30.37 12.92
CA GLU A 492 -14.00 30.17 13.37
C GLU A 492 -14.26 28.68 13.55
N GLU A 493 -14.49 28.30 14.81
CA GLU A 493 -14.76 26.93 15.28
C GLU A 493 -16.25 26.57 15.19
N GLU A 494 -16.47 25.32 14.79
CA GLU A 494 -17.50 24.35 15.23
C GLU A 494 -19.00 24.67 15.15
N LYS A 495 -19.74 23.73 14.52
CA LYS A 495 -20.52 22.68 15.23
C LYS A 495 -21.32 21.80 14.25
N SER A 496 -21.03 20.50 14.19
CA SER A 496 -22.03 19.47 13.87
C SER A 496 -21.58 18.10 14.39
N GLY A 497 -22.37 17.52 15.30
CA GLY A 497 -22.08 16.28 16.00
C GLY A 497 -22.63 15.03 15.30
N ALA A 498 -21.74 14.09 14.98
CA ALA A 498 -21.81 12.63 15.20
C ALA A 498 -20.71 11.93 14.37
N PRO A 499 -20.05 10.88 14.90
CA PRO A 499 -18.68 10.52 14.51
C PRO A 499 -18.64 9.66 13.24
N GLY A 500 -18.14 10.23 12.15
CA GLY A 500 -17.44 9.45 11.13
C GLY A 500 -15.98 9.35 11.55
N CYS A 501 -15.31 8.23 11.25
CA CYS A 501 -13.86 8.07 11.40
C CYS A 501 -13.14 9.12 10.56
N LYS A 502 -13.03 10.36 11.06
CA LYS A 502 -12.07 11.34 10.61
C LYS A 502 -10.89 11.17 11.53
N ALA A 503 -9.84 10.56 11.02
CA ALA A 503 -8.56 10.63 11.70
C ALA A 503 -8.15 12.10 11.74
N ASP A 504 -7.88 12.60 12.93
CA ASP A 504 -7.35 13.94 13.11
C ASP A 504 -5.83 13.84 12.99
N PHE A 505 -5.30 14.26 11.84
CA PHE A 505 -3.89 14.11 11.48
C PHE A 505 -3.02 15.29 11.92
N ASP A 506 -3.51 16.14 12.84
CA ASP A 506 -2.68 17.18 13.45
C ASP A 506 -1.57 16.50 14.28
N LEU A 507 -0.46 16.27 13.60
CA LEU A 507 0.80 15.81 14.17
C LEU A 507 1.34 16.96 15.02
N ASP A 508 1.03 16.97 16.31
CA ASP A 508 1.77 17.79 17.26
C ASP A 508 3.20 17.20 17.35
N PRO A 509 4.24 17.94 16.87
CA PRO A 509 5.63 17.48 16.91
C PRO A 509 6.17 17.36 18.34
N ASN A 510 5.40 17.76 19.36
CA ASN A 510 5.73 17.59 20.77
C ASN A 510 4.83 16.56 21.47
N ALA A 511 3.93 15.88 20.76
CA ALA A 511 3.09 14.85 21.36
C ALA A 511 3.95 13.69 21.86
N LYS A 512 3.66 13.19 23.07
CA LYS A 512 4.31 12.01 23.65
C LYS A 512 3.72 10.71 23.11
N PHE A 513 2.42 10.73 22.81
CA PHE A 513 1.67 9.58 22.31
C PHE A 513 0.75 9.99 21.16
N GLN A 514 0.44 9.04 20.29
CA GLN A 514 -0.40 9.24 19.12
C GLN A 514 -1.50 8.18 19.03
N SER A 515 -2.73 8.63 18.77
CA SER A 515 -3.90 7.77 18.49
C SER A 515 -4.56 8.17 17.16
N LEU A 516 -5.52 7.37 16.68
CA LEU A 516 -6.18 7.64 15.40
C LEU A 516 -7.10 8.88 15.47
N HIS A 517 -7.67 9.18 16.63
CA HIS A 517 -8.53 10.34 16.85
C HIS A 517 -7.81 11.50 17.55
N GLY A 518 -6.47 11.52 17.45
CA GLY A 518 -5.63 12.62 17.91
C GLY A 518 -5.48 12.72 19.43
N LYS A 519 -5.12 13.91 19.90
CA LYS A 519 -4.80 14.17 21.31
C LYS A 519 -5.97 13.91 22.25
N SER A 520 -7.20 14.24 21.82
CA SER A 520 -8.38 14.09 22.67
C SER A 520 -8.65 12.62 23.07
N GLU A 521 -8.35 11.67 22.18
CA GLU A 521 -8.46 10.23 22.48
C GLU A 521 -7.31 9.74 23.35
N VAL A 522 -6.09 10.27 23.16
CA VAL A 522 -4.97 10.00 24.07
C VAL A 522 -5.31 10.46 25.48
N ASP A 523 -5.79 11.69 25.64
CA ASP A 523 -6.16 12.26 26.94
C ASP A 523 -7.27 11.43 27.60
N GLU A 524 -8.30 11.04 26.85
CA GLU A 524 -9.36 10.17 27.35
C GLU A 524 -8.85 8.78 27.77
N ASN A 525 -7.98 8.16 26.97
CA ASN A 525 -7.39 6.87 27.31
C ASN A 525 -6.59 6.96 28.63
N ILE A 526 -5.81 8.02 28.82
CA ILE A 526 -5.04 8.25 30.05
C ILE A 526 -5.98 8.47 31.25
N VAL A 527 -7.06 9.24 31.07
CA VAL A 527 -8.10 9.42 32.12
C VAL A 527 -8.68 8.08 32.54
N GLN A 528 -9.07 7.22 31.59
CA GLN A 528 -9.67 5.92 31.91
C GLN A 528 -8.67 4.99 32.63
N ILE A 529 -7.37 5.07 32.28
CA ILE A 529 -6.31 4.36 33.01
C ILE A 529 -6.14 4.88 34.44
N LEU A 530 -6.14 6.20 34.63
CA LEU A 530 -6.03 6.81 35.95
C LEU A 530 -7.23 6.48 36.84
N VAL A 531 -8.43 6.43 36.25
CA VAL A 531 -9.63 5.96 36.94
C VAL A 531 -9.49 4.49 37.32
N ASN A 532 -8.95 3.64 36.45
CA ASN A 532 -8.67 2.24 36.81
C ASN A 532 -7.65 2.11 37.95
N GLU A 533 -6.64 2.98 37.99
CA GLU A 533 -5.61 2.97 39.03
C GLU A 533 -6.15 3.47 40.38
N PHE A 534 -6.90 4.57 40.39
CA PHE A 534 -7.35 5.20 41.64
C PHE A 534 -8.70 4.70 42.13
N TYR A 535 -9.56 4.22 41.23
CA TYR A 535 -10.93 3.81 41.48
C TYR A 535 -11.29 2.55 40.67
N PRO A 536 -10.54 1.43 40.81
CA PRO A 536 -10.71 0.22 39.99
C PRO A 536 -12.15 -0.31 40.00
N ASP A 537 -12.81 -0.31 41.17
CA ASP A 537 -14.19 -0.80 41.32
C ASP A 537 -15.22 0.04 40.55
N LYS A 538 -14.90 1.30 40.23
CA LYS A 538 -15.77 2.23 39.52
C LYS A 538 -15.39 2.40 38.05
N MET A 539 -14.29 1.80 37.58
CA MET A 539 -13.76 1.99 36.22
C MET A 539 -14.80 1.69 35.14
N MET A 540 -15.42 0.51 35.20
CA MET A 540 -16.35 0.09 34.15
C MET A 540 -17.61 0.97 34.12
N ASP A 541 -18.15 1.37 35.29
CA ASP A 541 -19.31 2.27 35.33
C ASP A 541 -18.99 3.67 34.81
N PHE A 542 -17.80 4.16 35.15
CA PHE A 542 -17.29 5.41 34.61
C PHE A 542 -17.21 5.36 33.08
N ILE A 543 -16.57 4.32 32.50
CA ILE A 543 -16.45 4.20 31.04
C ILE A 543 -17.82 4.04 30.37
N LEU A 544 -18.74 3.23 30.92
CA LEU A 544 -20.11 3.11 30.38
C LEU A 544 -20.86 4.46 30.38
N ALA A 545 -20.67 5.28 31.41
CA ALA A 545 -21.24 6.62 31.45
C ALA A 545 -20.54 7.58 30.48
N ARG A 546 -19.21 7.51 30.34
CA ARG A 546 -18.42 8.27 29.35
C ARG A 546 -18.86 7.92 27.93
N ASN A 547 -19.11 6.65 27.63
CA ASN A 547 -19.52 6.16 26.31
C ASN A 547 -20.84 6.73 25.80
N LYS A 548 -21.71 7.27 26.67
CA LYS A 548 -22.92 8.00 26.26
C LYS A 548 -22.57 9.32 25.54
N ASN A 549 -21.47 9.95 25.92
CA ASN A 549 -20.94 11.14 25.26
C ASN A 549 -19.44 11.33 25.56
N ILE A 550 -18.60 10.61 24.81
CA ILE A 550 -17.15 10.55 25.03
C ILE A 550 -16.44 11.90 24.83
N TYR A 551 -17.05 12.82 24.08
CA TYR A 551 -16.47 14.13 23.77
C TYR A 551 -16.76 15.22 24.83
N LYS A 552 -17.63 14.94 25.82
CA LYS A 552 -17.90 15.90 26.91
C LYS A 552 -16.82 15.84 28.00
N ASN A 553 -16.78 16.88 28.84
CA ASN A 553 -15.87 16.93 30.00
C ASN A 553 -16.07 15.72 30.94
N TRP A 554 -15.01 14.92 31.11
CA TRP A 554 -15.02 13.71 31.94
C TRP A 554 -15.19 14.01 33.44
N LYS A 555 -14.81 15.21 33.91
CA LYS A 555 -14.92 15.62 35.33
C LYS A 555 -16.36 15.53 35.84
N LEU A 556 -17.34 15.83 34.97
CA LEU A 556 -18.77 15.73 35.32
C LEU A 556 -19.16 14.29 35.67
N VAL A 557 -18.67 13.33 34.90
CA VAL A 557 -18.93 11.90 35.13
C VAL A 557 -18.14 11.42 36.35
N ALA A 558 -16.88 11.83 36.51
CA ALA A 558 -16.07 11.49 37.69
C ALA A 558 -16.75 11.95 38.99
N ASN A 559 -17.22 13.20 39.04
CA ASN A 559 -17.92 13.77 40.18
C ASN A 559 -19.25 13.05 40.45
N GLN A 560 -20.00 12.67 39.40
CA GLN A 560 -21.24 11.88 39.54
C GLN A 560 -21.00 10.56 40.29
N PHE A 561 -19.85 9.93 40.08
CA PHE A 561 -19.46 8.69 40.78
C PHE A 561 -18.67 8.94 42.07
N GLY A 562 -18.62 10.18 42.57
CA GLY A 562 -17.91 10.54 43.80
C GLY A 562 -16.39 10.30 43.70
N MET A 563 -15.80 10.53 42.53
CA MET A 563 -14.34 10.48 42.33
C MET A 563 -13.75 11.88 42.47
N ASP A 564 -12.56 11.99 43.07
CA ASP A 564 -11.82 13.25 43.11
C ASP A 564 -11.24 13.56 41.71
N SER A 565 -11.91 14.50 41.02
CA SER A 565 -11.51 14.94 39.69
C SER A 565 -10.26 15.81 39.68
N GLU A 566 -9.88 16.43 40.80
CA GLU A 566 -8.63 17.18 40.92
C GLU A 566 -7.44 16.23 41.11
N LYS A 567 -7.60 15.15 41.89
CA LYS A 567 -6.60 14.06 41.96
C LYS A 567 -6.29 13.47 40.58
N ILE A 568 -7.32 13.18 39.77
CA ILE A 568 -7.14 12.66 38.40
C ILE A 568 -6.49 13.72 37.49
N SER A 569 -6.90 15.00 37.61
CA SER A 569 -6.32 16.10 36.82
C SER A 569 -4.83 16.31 37.13
N ASN A 570 -4.44 16.26 38.40
CA ASN A 570 -3.06 16.37 38.83
C ASN A 570 -2.21 15.19 38.31
N ALA A 571 -2.79 13.98 38.26
CA ALA A 571 -2.10 12.80 37.74
C ALA A 571 -1.91 12.81 36.21
N LEU A 572 -2.75 13.56 35.48
CA LEU A 572 -2.56 13.80 34.03
C LEU A 572 -1.34 14.70 33.76
N THR A 573 -1.04 15.64 34.66
CA THR A 573 0.01 16.65 34.46
C THR A 573 1.33 16.31 35.12
N ASN A 574 1.34 15.52 36.19
CA ASN A 574 2.54 15.16 36.94
C ASN A 574 3.35 13.96 36.38
N GLY A 575 2.93 13.40 35.24
CA GLY A 575 3.62 12.31 34.54
C GLY A 575 3.25 10.88 34.97
N ILE A 576 2.43 10.71 36.01
CA ILE A 576 1.93 9.38 36.41
C ILE A 576 1.09 8.77 35.30
N GLY A 577 0.18 9.55 34.71
CA GLY A 577 -0.67 9.12 33.60
C GLY A 577 0.13 8.62 32.40
N ASP A 578 1.18 9.34 32.00
CA ASP A 578 2.06 8.97 30.88
C ASP A 578 2.73 7.62 31.11
N LYS A 579 3.25 7.39 32.33
CA LYS A 579 3.92 6.13 32.69
C LYS A 579 2.97 4.93 32.63
N LEU A 580 1.76 5.08 33.16
CA LEU A 580 0.75 4.03 33.15
C LEU A 580 0.24 3.77 31.73
N PHE A 581 0.03 4.83 30.93
CA PHE A 581 -0.39 4.71 29.54
C PHE A 581 0.64 3.99 28.70
N ARG A 582 1.93 4.34 28.83
CA ARG A 582 3.04 3.63 28.17
C ARG A 582 3.04 2.14 28.48
N LYS A 583 2.82 1.77 29.75
CA LYS A 583 2.73 0.35 30.17
C LYS A 583 1.52 -0.35 29.55
N ASN A 584 0.37 0.33 29.46
CA ASN A 584 -0.86 -0.23 28.92
C ASN A 584 -0.76 -0.50 27.41
N ILE A 585 -0.30 0.48 26.63
CA ILE A 585 -0.23 0.40 25.16
C ILE A 585 0.89 -0.53 24.67
N LYS A 586 1.90 -0.81 25.51
CA LYS A 586 3.04 -1.68 25.17
C LYS A 586 2.59 -3.03 24.61
N PHE A 587 1.63 -3.69 25.25
CA PHE A 587 1.17 -5.02 24.83
C PHE A 587 0.51 -5.00 23.45
N GLY A 588 -0.28 -3.96 23.15
CA GLY A 588 -0.88 -3.78 21.82
C GLY A 588 0.19 -3.52 20.76
N ASN A 589 1.16 -2.68 21.08
CA ASN A 589 2.28 -2.33 20.19
C ASN A 589 3.20 -3.52 19.91
N ASP A 590 3.57 -4.30 20.93
CA ASP A 590 4.40 -5.51 20.79
C ASP A 590 3.71 -6.57 19.90
N LEU A 591 2.38 -6.63 19.94
CA LEU A 591 1.56 -7.56 19.16
C LEU A 591 1.13 -6.99 17.80
N GLY A 592 1.50 -5.74 17.47
CA GLY A 592 1.10 -5.07 16.23
C GLY A 592 -0.41 -4.84 16.11
N ILE A 593 -1.13 -4.73 17.23
CA ILE A 593 -2.58 -4.52 17.24
C ILE A 593 -2.89 -3.05 16.96
N SER A 594 -3.54 -2.81 15.81
CA SER A 594 -3.91 -1.46 15.35
C SER A 594 -5.40 -1.29 15.06
N ALA A 595 -6.21 -2.34 15.26
CA ALA A 595 -7.65 -2.33 14.97
C ALA A 595 -8.50 -2.42 16.24
N SER A 596 -9.47 -1.51 16.37
CA SER A 596 -10.44 -1.47 17.48
C SER A 596 -11.84 -1.92 17.00
N PRO A 597 -12.53 -2.83 17.71
CA PRO A 597 -12.04 -3.62 18.83
C PRO A 597 -11.22 -4.83 18.34
N THR A 598 -10.23 -5.24 19.13
CA THR A 598 -9.60 -6.57 19.01
C THR A 598 -9.76 -7.29 20.35
N ILE A 599 -10.17 -8.55 20.33
CA ILE A 599 -10.42 -9.34 21.55
C ILE A 599 -9.53 -10.57 21.53
N LYS A 600 -8.88 -10.85 22.67
CA LYS A 600 -8.20 -12.12 22.91
C LYS A 600 -8.76 -12.81 24.15
N ILE A 601 -9.02 -14.11 24.03
CA ILE A 601 -9.47 -14.98 25.11
C ILE A 601 -8.39 -16.03 25.35
N ASN A 602 -7.82 -16.09 26.56
CA ASN A 602 -6.65 -16.91 26.89
C ASN A 602 -5.49 -16.75 25.88
N GLY A 603 -5.27 -15.50 25.45
CA GLY A 603 -4.26 -15.13 24.44
C GLY A 603 -4.62 -15.46 22.98
N GLN A 604 -5.74 -16.13 22.72
CA GLN A 604 -6.21 -16.48 21.37
C GLN A 604 -7.17 -15.44 20.81
N SER A 605 -7.05 -15.10 19.53
CA SER A 605 -7.94 -14.12 18.89
C SER A 605 -9.37 -14.64 18.81
N PHE A 606 -10.33 -13.86 19.33
CA PHE A 606 -11.74 -14.15 19.17
C PHE A 606 -12.23 -13.67 17.80
N THR A 607 -12.63 -14.61 16.94
CA THR A 607 -13.00 -14.35 15.53
C THR A 607 -14.48 -14.52 15.22
N LYS A 608 -15.28 -14.97 16.20
CA LYS A 608 -16.73 -15.16 16.07
C LYS A 608 -17.47 -13.81 16.06
N PRO A 609 -18.71 -13.75 15.54
CA PRO A 609 -19.54 -12.55 15.62
C PRO A 609 -19.68 -12.04 17.06
N PHE A 610 -19.53 -10.73 17.26
CA PHE A 610 -19.52 -10.11 18.58
C PHE A 610 -20.94 -9.93 19.17
N HIS A 611 -21.47 -11.05 19.66
CA HIS A 611 -22.76 -11.22 20.32
C HIS A 611 -22.58 -11.91 21.67
N GLU A 612 -23.57 -11.76 22.54
CA GLU A 612 -23.56 -12.31 23.90
C GLU A 612 -23.36 -13.84 23.88
N VAL A 613 -24.17 -14.58 23.11
CA VAL A 613 -24.13 -16.05 23.08
C VAL A 613 -22.75 -16.62 22.66
N PRO A 614 -22.13 -16.23 21.52
CA PRO A 614 -20.80 -16.72 21.15
C PRO A 614 -19.71 -16.37 22.17
N LEU A 615 -19.80 -15.22 22.83
CA LEU A 615 -18.82 -14.77 23.81
C LEU A 615 -18.97 -15.53 25.14
N THR A 616 -20.20 -15.64 25.65
CA THR A 616 -20.52 -16.42 26.85
C THR A 616 -20.17 -17.90 26.65
N TYR A 617 -20.47 -18.47 25.47
CA TYR A 617 -20.06 -19.83 25.14
C TYR A 617 -18.54 -20.02 25.18
N GLU A 618 -17.76 -19.09 24.61
CA GLU A 618 -16.30 -19.18 24.60
C GLU A 618 -15.71 -19.07 26.02
N ILE A 619 -16.30 -18.21 26.86
CA ILE A 619 -15.93 -18.09 28.28
C ILE A 619 -16.26 -19.38 29.02
N CYS A 620 -17.50 -19.86 28.93
CA CYS A 620 -17.97 -21.05 29.64
C CYS A 620 -17.21 -22.32 29.23
N SER A 621 -16.92 -22.49 27.93
CA SER A 621 -16.14 -23.63 27.42
C SER A 621 -14.66 -23.59 27.80
N SER A 622 -14.15 -22.42 28.22
CA SER A 622 -12.78 -22.23 28.66
C SER A 622 -12.55 -22.47 30.16
N LEU A 623 -13.61 -22.69 30.94
CA LEU A 623 -13.54 -22.89 32.40
C LEU A 623 -13.34 -24.37 32.78
N GLU A 624 -12.57 -24.62 33.85
CA GLU A 624 -12.48 -25.96 34.49
C GLU A 624 -13.83 -26.37 35.08
N ASN A 625 -14.42 -25.47 35.88
CA ASN A 625 -15.69 -25.65 36.57
C ASN A 625 -16.65 -24.53 36.13
N PRO A 626 -17.44 -24.72 35.07
CA PRO A 626 -18.43 -23.74 34.64
C PRO A 626 -19.51 -23.55 35.72
N SER A 627 -19.94 -22.32 35.97
CA SER A 627 -21.06 -22.00 36.87
C SER A 627 -22.38 -22.60 36.35
N ASP A 628 -23.42 -22.70 37.19
CA ASP A 628 -24.76 -23.14 36.73
C ASP A 628 -25.28 -22.29 35.55
N ASP A 629 -25.00 -20.99 35.55
CA ASP A 629 -25.27 -20.06 34.44
C ASP A 629 -24.63 -20.47 33.10
N CYS A 630 -23.57 -21.26 33.11
CA CYS A 630 -22.89 -21.77 31.92
C CYS A 630 -23.52 -23.08 31.40
N LEU A 631 -24.36 -23.76 32.19
CA LEU A 631 -25.00 -25.01 31.82
C LEU A 631 -26.17 -24.81 30.83
N ASP A 632 -26.69 -23.58 30.71
CA ASP A 632 -27.85 -23.26 29.88
C ASP A 632 -27.53 -22.35 28.68
N VAL A 633 -26.24 -22.07 28.43
CA VAL A 633 -25.82 -21.25 27.29
C VAL A 633 -25.91 -22.08 26.00
N PRO A 634 -26.80 -21.73 25.05
CA PRO A 634 -26.94 -22.47 23.80
C PRO A 634 -25.68 -22.31 22.95
N ILE A 635 -25.19 -23.40 22.34
CA ILE A 635 -23.98 -23.36 21.48
C ILE A 635 -24.15 -22.46 20.25
N CYS A 636 -25.40 -22.24 19.82
CA CYS A 636 -25.74 -21.34 18.73
C CYS A 636 -27.18 -20.80 18.89
N SER A 637 -27.45 -19.66 18.27
CA SER A 637 -28.79 -19.06 18.20
C SER A 637 -29.19 -18.63 16.79
N MET A 638 -28.26 -18.69 15.84
CA MET A 638 -28.48 -18.40 14.43
C MET A 638 -27.36 -19.04 13.59
N ASP A 639 -27.62 -19.30 12.31
CA ASP A 639 -26.71 -20.03 11.41
C ASP A 639 -25.30 -19.41 11.32
N ASN A 640 -25.20 -18.08 11.42
CA ASN A 640 -23.91 -17.37 11.37
C ASN A 640 -23.03 -17.60 12.62
N HIS A 641 -23.56 -18.24 13.68
CA HIS A 641 -22.77 -18.73 14.81
C HIS A 641 -22.07 -20.07 14.48
N CYS A 642 -22.55 -20.80 13.48
CA CYS A 642 -22.03 -22.09 13.03
C CYS A 642 -21.09 -21.92 11.83
N VAL A 643 -19.81 -21.63 12.10
CA VAL A 643 -18.79 -21.43 11.06
C VAL A 643 -17.81 -22.60 11.04
N ALA A 644 -17.69 -23.29 9.91
CA ALA A 644 -16.65 -24.29 9.66
C ALA A 644 -16.02 -24.08 8.28
N PRO A 645 -14.68 -24.24 8.13
CA PRO A 645 -14.01 -24.11 6.84
C PRO A 645 -14.63 -25.04 5.78
N GLY A 646 -15.01 -24.48 4.63
CA GLY A 646 -15.49 -25.24 3.48
C GLY A 646 -16.89 -25.88 3.61
N LYS A 647 -17.64 -25.62 4.70
CA LYS A 647 -18.98 -26.19 4.92
C LYS A 647 -20.06 -25.11 5.11
N ASN A 648 -21.31 -25.49 4.88
CA ASN A 648 -22.46 -24.67 5.27
C ASN A 648 -22.91 -25.09 6.67
N GLY A 649 -22.72 -24.20 7.66
CA GLY A 649 -23.20 -24.43 9.02
C GLY A 649 -24.62 -23.93 9.23
N PHE A 650 -25.39 -24.68 10.00
CA PHE A 650 -26.78 -24.40 10.38
C PHE A 650 -26.90 -24.57 11.89
N CYS A 651 -27.60 -23.64 12.53
CA CYS A 651 -27.91 -23.79 13.94
C CYS A 651 -29.21 -24.57 14.09
N ILE A 652 -29.11 -25.79 14.59
CA ILE A 652 -30.27 -26.62 14.92
C ILE A 652 -30.71 -26.29 16.35
N ASN A 653 -32.02 -26.18 16.57
CA ASN A 653 -32.63 -25.79 17.85
C ASN A 653 -32.09 -24.47 18.42
N PRO A 654 -32.13 -23.36 17.65
CA PRO A 654 -31.55 -22.09 18.08
C PRO A 654 -32.14 -21.62 19.42
N ASN A 655 -31.28 -21.09 20.28
CA ASN A 655 -31.62 -20.59 21.63
C ASN A 655 -32.09 -21.67 22.63
N LYS A 656 -31.90 -22.96 22.34
CA LYS A 656 -32.20 -24.06 23.28
C LYS A 656 -30.93 -24.72 23.78
N LYS A 657 -31.00 -25.39 24.93
CA LYS A 657 -29.88 -26.11 25.54
C LYS A 657 -29.33 -27.20 24.62
N GLU A 658 -30.20 -27.83 23.84
CA GLU A 658 -29.88 -28.87 22.85
C GLU A 658 -29.49 -28.28 21.48
N ALA A 659 -29.18 -26.97 21.41
CA ALA A 659 -28.68 -26.36 20.19
C ALA A 659 -27.41 -27.08 19.73
N TYR A 660 -27.26 -27.29 18.42
CA TYR A 660 -26.02 -27.80 17.83
C TYR A 660 -25.80 -27.26 16.42
N CYS A 661 -24.54 -27.21 16.01
CA CYS A 661 -24.19 -26.83 14.65
C CYS A 661 -24.18 -28.05 13.73
N GLU A 662 -25.09 -28.08 12.77
CA GLU A 662 -25.09 -29.06 11.68
C GLU A 662 -24.31 -28.48 10.48
N PHE A 663 -23.41 -29.27 9.90
CA PHE A 663 -22.62 -28.84 8.74
C PHE A 663 -22.91 -29.71 7.52
N LYS A 664 -23.37 -29.09 6.43
CA LYS A 664 -23.68 -29.77 5.16
C LYS A 664 -22.66 -29.43 4.08
N GLU A 665 -22.44 -30.39 3.18
CA GLU A 665 -21.59 -30.20 2.01
C GLU A 665 -22.17 -29.10 1.10
N PRO A 666 -21.34 -28.15 0.63
CA PRO A 666 -21.79 -27.12 -0.30
C PRO A 666 -22.15 -27.71 -1.67
N ILE A 667 -23.22 -27.19 -2.27
CA ILE A 667 -23.58 -27.49 -3.66
C ILE A 667 -22.58 -26.79 -4.60
N ALA A 668 -22.09 -27.52 -5.60
CA ALA A 668 -21.25 -26.94 -6.64
C ALA A 668 -22.07 -26.01 -7.53
N VAL A 669 -21.59 -24.79 -7.73
CA VAL A 669 -22.28 -23.75 -8.51
C VAL A 669 -21.34 -23.23 -9.58
N SER A 670 -21.83 -23.05 -10.80
CA SER A 670 -21.03 -22.51 -11.91
C SER A 670 -21.57 -21.16 -12.36
N MET A 671 -20.68 -20.19 -12.56
CA MET A 671 -21.00 -18.82 -12.97
C MET A 671 -20.12 -18.37 -14.13
N LEU A 672 -20.71 -17.74 -15.14
CA LEU A 672 -20.04 -17.06 -16.23
C LEU A 672 -20.06 -15.54 -15.95
N VAL A 673 -18.90 -14.89 -15.99
CA VAL A 673 -18.75 -13.44 -15.85
C VAL A 673 -18.35 -12.86 -17.20
N ILE A 674 -19.21 -12.02 -17.77
CA ILE A 674 -18.92 -11.30 -19.02
C ILE A 674 -18.44 -9.89 -18.64
N ARG A 675 -17.18 -9.57 -18.98
CA ARG A 675 -16.51 -8.33 -18.57
C ARG A 675 -16.30 -7.37 -19.72
N ASP A 676 -16.14 -6.10 -19.39
CA ASP A 676 -15.60 -5.11 -20.29
C ASP A 676 -14.16 -4.79 -19.86
N ASP A 677 -13.17 -5.33 -20.58
CA ASP A 677 -11.76 -5.13 -20.21
C ASP A 677 -11.28 -3.69 -20.52
N SER A 678 -12.09 -2.86 -21.21
CA SER A 678 -11.83 -1.42 -21.35
C SER A 678 -12.29 -0.59 -20.14
N CYS A 679 -12.92 -1.23 -19.15
CA CYS A 679 -13.40 -0.57 -17.93
C CYS A 679 -12.38 -0.70 -16.78
N ASP A 680 -11.56 0.32 -16.60
CA ASP A 680 -10.52 0.37 -15.55
C ASP A 680 -11.06 0.32 -14.11
N ILE A 681 -12.34 0.67 -13.91
CA ILE A 681 -12.99 0.74 -12.59
C ILE A 681 -13.93 -0.45 -12.29
N CYS A 682 -14.26 -1.29 -13.26
CA CYS A 682 -15.23 -2.37 -13.12
C CYS A 682 -14.68 -3.52 -12.25
N ASN A 683 -14.74 -3.37 -10.93
CA ASN A 683 -14.21 -4.34 -9.97
C ASN A 683 -15.24 -5.45 -9.66
N THR A 684 -14.93 -6.69 -10.04
CA THR A 684 -15.74 -7.88 -9.74
C THR A 684 -15.41 -8.54 -8.39
N GLY A 685 -14.25 -8.23 -7.80
CA GLY A 685 -13.67 -8.99 -6.69
C GLY A 685 -14.48 -8.94 -5.40
N ALA A 686 -15.03 -7.77 -5.04
CA ALA A 686 -15.84 -7.63 -3.83
C ALA A 686 -17.13 -8.46 -3.88
N LEU A 687 -17.79 -8.49 -5.05
CA LEU A 687 -19.00 -9.28 -5.26
C LEU A 687 -18.67 -10.78 -5.34
N LEU A 688 -17.63 -11.16 -6.08
CA LEU A 688 -17.19 -12.56 -6.17
C LEU A 688 -16.79 -13.12 -4.80
N LYS A 689 -16.14 -12.33 -3.93
CA LYS A 689 -15.87 -12.70 -2.54
C LYS A 689 -17.14 -13.00 -1.76
N GLN A 690 -18.18 -12.17 -1.89
CA GLN A 690 -19.48 -12.43 -1.28
C GLN A 690 -20.11 -13.70 -1.86
N MET A 691 -20.02 -13.90 -3.18
CA MET A 691 -20.56 -15.10 -3.83
C MET A 691 -19.83 -16.38 -3.40
N HIS A 692 -18.51 -16.37 -3.21
CA HIS A 692 -17.75 -17.51 -2.66
C HIS A 692 -18.10 -17.79 -1.20
N SER A 693 -18.46 -16.76 -0.41
CA SER A 693 -18.98 -16.97 0.95
C SER A 693 -20.37 -17.61 0.97
N ILE A 694 -21.19 -17.34 -0.04
CA ILE A 694 -22.56 -17.87 -0.18
C ILE A 694 -22.53 -19.28 -0.81
N PHE A 695 -21.64 -19.49 -1.79
CA PHE A 695 -21.43 -20.74 -2.50
C PHE A 695 -19.95 -21.16 -2.40
N PRO A 696 -19.56 -21.91 -1.35
CA PRO A 696 -18.17 -22.30 -1.14
C PRO A 696 -17.53 -23.12 -2.29
N LYS A 697 -18.34 -23.84 -3.09
CA LYS A 697 -17.91 -24.57 -4.31
C LYS A 697 -18.28 -23.83 -5.60
N LEU A 698 -18.28 -22.50 -5.58
CA LEU A 698 -18.49 -21.66 -6.76
C LEU A 698 -17.30 -21.76 -7.72
N SER A 699 -17.56 -22.16 -8.96
CA SER A 699 -16.65 -22.11 -10.09
C SER A 699 -17.02 -20.91 -10.97
N VAL A 700 -16.05 -20.06 -11.29
CA VAL A 700 -16.28 -18.83 -12.07
C VAL A 700 -15.48 -18.89 -13.35
N LYS A 701 -16.15 -18.78 -14.50
CA LYS A 701 -15.51 -18.60 -15.82
C LYS A 701 -15.67 -17.14 -16.23
N SER A 702 -14.58 -16.44 -16.53
CA SER A 702 -14.64 -15.05 -16.98
C SER A 702 -14.32 -14.93 -18.48
N VAL A 703 -15.06 -14.10 -19.21
CA VAL A 703 -14.86 -13.83 -20.64
C VAL A 703 -15.01 -12.34 -20.94
N ASN A 704 -14.31 -11.84 -21.96
CA ASN A 704 -14.47 -10.47 -22.44
C ASN A 704 -15.79 -10.34 -23.25
N LYS A 705 -16.46 -9.18 -23.18
CA LYS A 705 -17.68 -8.84 -23.94
C LYS A 705 -17.50 -8.96 -25.44
N ASP A 706 -16.29 -8.75 -25.94
CA ASP A 706 -15.94 -8.81 -27.36
C ASP A 706 -15.68 -10.24 -27.86
N ALA A 707 -15.71 -11.25 -26.97
CA ALA A 707 -15.63 -12.66 -27.38
C ALA A 707 -16.88 -13.11 -28.16
N ASP A 708 -16.69 -14.08 -29.04
CA ASP A 708 -17.73 -14.58 -29.96
C ASP A 708 -19.05 -14.90 -29.23
N GLY A 709 -20.14 -14.31 -29.74
CA GLY A 709 -21.49 -14.52 -29.23
C GLY A 709 -21.83 -13.82 -27.91
N MET A 710 -20.89 -13.18 -27.20
CA MET A 710 -21.15 -12.58 -25.88
C MET A 710 -22.01 -11.31 -25.98
N LYS A 711 -21.71 -10.40 -26.90
CA LYS A 711 -22.56 -9.20 -27.14
C LYS A 711 -23.99 -9.58 -27.52
N ALA A 712 -24.15 -10.59 -28.39
CA ALA A 712 -25.45 -11.07 -28.80
C ALA A 712 -26.24 -11.67 -27.62
N LEU A 713 -25.57 -12.45 -26.76
CA LEU A 713 -26.16 -13.01 -25.54
C LEU A 713 -26.60 -11.92 -24.56
N VAL A 714 -25.76 -10.93 -24.28
CA VAL A 714 -26.06 -9.80 -23.37
C VAL A 714 -27.25 -8.99 -23.90
N LYS A 715 -27.26 -8.70 -25.21
CA LYS A 715 -28.37 -8.03 -25.89
C LYS A 715 -29.67 -8.83 -25.81
N LYS A 716 -29.61 -10.15 -26.01
CA LYS A 716 -30.78 -11.06 -25.89
C LYS A 716 -31.36 -11.06 -24.47
N LEU A 717 -30.49 -11.03 -23.45
CA LEU A 717 -30.89 -10.90 -22.04
C LEU A 717 -31.40 -9.49 -21.70
N GLY A 718 -31.26 -8.50 -22.59
CA GLY A 718 -31.72 -7.12 -22.38
C GLY A 718 -30.93 -6.41 -21.28
N ILE A 719 -29.64 -6.70 -21.16
CA ILE A 719 -28.72 -6.10 -20.19
C ILE A 719 -27.93 -5.00 -20.92
N ASP A 720 -27.80 -3.82 -20.30
CA ASP A 720 -27.13 -2.64 -20.88
C ASP A 720 -25.82 -2.27 -20.18
N ARG A 721 -25.34 -3.12 -19.26
CA ARG A 721 -24.22 -2.86 -18.35
C ARG A 721 -23.33 -4.07 -18.13
N TYR A 722 -22.03 -3.82 -17.99
CA TYR A 722 -21.01 -4.82 -17.64
C TYR A 722 -20.37 -4.51 -16.27
N PRO A 723 -19.91 -5.49 -15.49
CA PRO A 723 -19.86 -6.93 -15.80
C PRO A 723 -21.20 -7.65 -15.57
N VAL A 724 -21.46 -8.68 -16.37
CA VAL A 724 -22.66 -9.54 -16.27
C VAL A 724 -22.30 -10.84 -15.56
N PHE A 725 -23.02 -11.17 -14.49
CA PHE A 725 -22.82 -12.41 -13.71
C PHE A 725 -23.97 -13.38 -13.99
N LEU A 726 -23.70 -14.43 -14.76
CA LEU A 726 -24.68 -15.38 -15.27
C LEU A 726 -24.47 -16.75 -14.62
N PHE A 727 -25.49 -17.32 -13.98
CA PHE A 727 -25.42 -18.71 -13.51
C PHE A 727 -25.53 -19.66 -14.70
N SER A 728 -24.65 -20.67 -14.73
CA SER A 728 -24.54 -21.57 -15.88
C SER A 728 -25.65 -22.64 -15.94
N ASP A 729 -26.27 -22.93 -14.79
CA ASP A 729 -27.39 -23.86 -14.65
C ASP A 729 -28.29 -23.41 -13.48
N ASP A 730 -29.38 -24.14 -13.24
CA ASP A 730 -30.34 -23.90 -12.15
C ASP A 730 -30.02 -24.68 -10.86
N LYS A 731 -28.95 -25.49 -10.83
CA LYS A 731 -28.57 -26.29 -9.65
C LYS A 731 -28.29 -25.42 -8.45
N PHE A 732 -27.81 -24.20 -8.67
CA PHE A 732 -27.58 -23.23 -7.60
C PHE A 732 -28.87 -22.98 -6.79
N LEU A 733 -30.06 -23.03 -7.39
CA LEU A 733 -31.36 -22.84 -6.72
C LEU A 733 -31.62 -23.86 -5.61
N LYS A 734 -31.00 -25.05 -5.69
CA LYS A 734 -31.11 -26.10 -4.67
C LYS A 734 -30.30 -25.77 -3.41
N SER A 735 -29.45 -24.74 -3.44
CA SER A 735 -28.66 -24.35 -2.28
C SER A 735 -29.53 -23.61 -1.26
N PRO A 736 -29.52 -24.00 0.03
CA PRO A 736 -30.28 -23.33 1.08
C PRO A 736 -29.82 -21.88 1.32
N LYS A 737 -28.68 -21.47 0.76
CA LYS A 737 -28.15 -20.10 0.81
C LYS A 737 -28.62 -19.21 -0.34
N VAL A 738 -29.38 -19.73 -1.31
CA VAL A 738 -29.96 -18.92 -2.42
C VAL A 738 -30.86 -17.79 -1.91
N LYS A 739 -31.56 -18.02 -0.79
CA LYS A 739 -32.39 -17.02 -0.12
C LYS A 739 -31.66 -15.69 0.14
N PHE A 740 -30.34 -15.71 0.32
CA PHE A 740 -29.52 -14.51 0.54
C PHE A 740 -29.34 -13.65 -0.72
N ILE A 741 -29.41 -14.25 -1.90
CA ILE A 741 -29.25 -13.55 -3.19
C ILE A 741 -30.55 -13.50 -3.99
N GLN A 742 -31.64 -14.10 -3.51
CA GLN A 742 -32.88 -14.26 -4.25
C GLN A 742 -33.44 -12.91 -4.77
N ARG A 743 -33.25 -11.83 -3.99
CA ARG A 743 -33.65 -10.47 -4.36
C ARG A 743 -32.76 -9.81 -5.43
N LEU A 744 -31.58 -10.39 -5.68
CA LEU A 744 -30.60 -9.92 -6.66
C LEU A 744 -30.71 -10.67 -7.99
N LEU A 745 -31.47 -11.77 -8.04
CA LEU A 745 -31.61 -12.60 -9.23
C LEU A 745 -32.59 -11.98 -10.23
N ALA A 746 -32.20 -11.98 -11.48
CA ALA A 746 -33.07 -11.78 -12.63
C ALA A 746 -33.09 -13.07 -13.48
N PHE A 747 -34.22 -13.33 -14.12
CA PHE A 747 -34.41 -14.48 -15.00
C PHE A 747 -34.95 -14.03 -16.34
N LYS A 748 -34.28 -14.41 -17.43
CA LYS A 748 -34.72 -14.12 -18.79
C LYS A 748 -34.10 -15.11 -19.76
N GLU A 749 -34.85 -15.52 -20.79
CA GLU A 749 -34.38 -16.46 -21.84
C GLU A 749 -33.77 -17.75 -21.27
N GLY A 750 -34.37 -18.30 -20.20
CA GLY A 750 -33.93 -19.55 -19.59
C GLY A 750 -32.66 -19.43 -18.73
N LYS A 751 -32.15 -18.21 -18.46
CA LYS A 751 -30.94 -18.00 -17.68
C LYS A 751 -31.15 -17.11 -16.47
N TYR A 752 -30.50 -17.48 -15.37
CA TYR A 752 -30.42 -16.66 -14.16
C TYR A 752 -29.16 -15.80 -14.16
N PHE A 753 -29.29 -14.52 -13.81
CA PHE A 753 -28.16 -13.61 -13.68
C PHE A 753 -28.37 -12.65 -12.52
N LEU A 754 -27.29 -12.06 -12.00
CA LEU A 754 -27.39 -10.99 -11.01
C LEU A 754 -27.81 -9.69 -11.70
N ASN A 755 -28.85 -9.04 -11.17
CA ASN A 755 -29.37 -7.80 -11.70
C ASN A 755 -28.28 -6.71 -11.69
N PRO A 756 -27.86 -6.19 -12.86
CA PRO A 756 -26.77 -5.22 -12.97
C PRO A 756 -27.04 -3.89 -12.26
N LEU A 757 -28.31 -3.55 -12.02
CA LEU A 757 -28.71 -2.32 -11.33
C LEU A 757 -28.33 -2.29 -9.85
N VAL A 758 -27.96 -3.44 -9.29
CA VAL A 758 -27.59 -3.57 -7.87
C VAL A 758 -26.07 -3.53 -7.66
N ASN A 759 -25.28 -3.51 -8.75
CA ASN A 759 -23.82 -3.43 -8.72
C ASN A 759 -23.35 -1.96 -8.84
N GLU A 760 -22.53 -1.51 -7.88
CA GLU A 760 -22.16 -0.09 -7.71
C GLU A 760 -21.17 0.48 -8.74
N ILE A 761 -20.58 -0.37 -9.60
CA ILE A 761 -19.64 0.01 -10.66
C ILE A 761 -19.91 -0.85 -11.90
N ALA A 762 -20.29 -0.21 -13.01
CA ALA A 762 -20.54 -0.88 -14.28
C ALA A 762 -20.25 0.03 -15.48
N SER A 763 -19.74 -0.51 -16.59
CA SER A 763 -19.65 0.21 -17.87
C SER A 763 -20.97 0.13 -18.62
N LEU A 764 -21.37 1.21 -19.30
CA LEU A 764 -22.57 1.28 -20.14
C LEU A 764 -22.21 0.98 -21.59
N ASP A 765 -22.97 0.10 -22.24
CA ASP A 765 -22.76 -0.26 -23.65
C ASP A 765 -23.43 0.77 -24.59
N ARG A 766 -22.86 1.99 -24.69
CA ARG A 766 -23.33 3.08 -25.59
C ARG A 766 -22.19 3.87 -26.23
N GLU A 767 -22.41 4.36 -27.45
CA GLU A 767 -21.48 5.23 -28.19
C GLU A 767 -21.32 6.63 -27.56
N GLU A 768 -20.15 7.23 -27.76
CA GLU A 768 -19.77 8.54 -27.22
C GLU A 768 -20.60 9.68 -27.82
N LYS A 769 -21.13 10.55 -26.95
CA LYS A 769 -21.60 11.90 -27.34
C LYS A 769 -20.77 12.93 -26.57
N LEU A 770 -19.81 13.53 -27.26
CA LEU A 770 -19.01 14.65 -26.77
C LEU A 770 -19.92 15.83 -26.41
N GLY A 771 -19.70 16.44 -25.25
CA GLY A 771 -20.40 17.64 -24.80
C GLY A 771 -21.65 17.40 -23.94
N THR A 772 -21.81 16.22 -23.31
CA THR A 772 -22.98 15.92 -22.46
C THR A 772 -22.65 15.89 -20.96
N LEU A 773 -23.40 16.61 -20.13
CA LEU A 773 -23.22 16.72 -18.67
C LEU A 773 -24.49 16.33 -17.92
N LYS A 774 -24.41 15.41 -16.95
CA LYS A 774 -25.57 15.07 -16.09
C LYS A 774 -25.23 15.17 -14.61
N LEU A 775 -25.93 16.03 -13.88
CA LEU A 775 -25.72 16.22 -12.45
C LEU A 775 -26.84 15.53 -11.65
N TYR A 776 -26.48 14.46 -10.94
CA TYR A 776 -27.38 13.70 -10.09
C TYR A 776 -27.37 14.24 -8.65
N MET A 777 -28.54 14.60 -8.12
CA MET A 777 -28.63 15.19 -6.78
C MET A 777 -29.90 14.86 -6.01
N GLU A 778 -29.81 14.84 -4.70
CA GLU A 778 -30.99 14.73 -3.83
C GLU A 778 -31.87 15.98 -3.94
N SER A 779 -33.19 15.78 -3.99
CA SER A 779 -34.13 16.79 -4.46
C SER A 779 -34.17 18.09 -3.63
N PHE A 780 -33.63 18.15 -2.40
CA PHE A 780 -33.73 19.35 -1.54
C PHE A 780 -32.57 19.51 -0.52
N SER A 781 -31.31 19.65 -0.98
CA SER A 781 -30.21 20.16 -0.13
C SER A 781 -29.09 20.84 -0.95
N ARG A 782 -27.85 20.94 -0.44
CA ARG A 782 -26.61 21.62 -0.96
C ARG A 782 -26.38 21.59 -2.49
N GLY A 783 -27.09 20.76 -3.23
CA GLY A 783 -27.14 20.71 -4.69
C GLY A 783 -27.54 22.03 -5.36
N SER A 784 -28.41 22.87 -4.79
CA SER A 784 -28.88 24.10 -5.47
C SER A 784 -27.77 25.12 -5.75
N ASN A 785 -26.87 25.36 -4.79
CA ASN A 785 -25.69 26.21 -5.00
C ASN A 785 -24.74 25.61 -6.03
N LEU A 786 -24.63 24.29 -6.05
CA LEU A 786 -23.81 23.56 -7.01
C LEU A 786 -24.40 23.58 -8.43
N GLN A 787 -25.74 23.60 -8.58
CA GLN A 787 -26.41 23.80 -9.87
C GLN A 787 -26.09 25.19 -10.41
N ILE A 788 -26.18 26.21 -9.55
CA ILE A 788 -25.87 27.60 -9.92
C ILE A 788 -24.39 27.71 -10.33
N ASP A 789 -23.48 27.14 -9.55
CA ASP A 789 -22.04 27.15 -9.86
C ASP A 789 -21.75 26.38 -11.16
N LEU A 790 -22.40 25.22 -11.39
CA LEU A 790 -22.24 24.45 -12.62
C LEU A 790 -22.77 25.21 -13.84
N ILE A 791 -23.95 25.85 -13.74
CA ILE A 791 -24.52 26.66 -14.83
C ILE A 791 -23.60 27.85 -15.14
N LYS A 792 -23.05 28.52 -14.13
CA LYS A 792 -22.10 29.62 -14.32
C LYS A 792 -20.83 29.14 -15.04
N THR A 793 -20.28 27.99 -14.64
CA THR A 793 -19.12 27.40 -15.30
C THR A 793 -19.42 27.00 -16.75
N ILE A 794 -20.58 26.38 -17.00
CA ILE A 794 -21.02 26.01 -18.36
C ILE A 794 -21.15 27.26 -19.23
N ASN A 795 -21.88 28.29 -18.78
CA ASN A 795 -22.08 29.52 -19.55
C ASN A 795 -20.77 30.26 -19.84
N ALA A 796 -19.81 30.24 -18.90
CA ALA A 796 -18.48 30.82 -19.12
C ALA A 796 -17.70 30.04 -20.20
N LEU A 797 -17.81 28.71 -20.21
CA LEU A 797 -17.15 27.85 -21.20
C LEU A 797 -17.75 27.97 -22.59
N GLU A 798 -19.08 28.01 -22.71
CA GLU A 798 -19.76 28.20 -24.00
C GLU A 798 -19.40 29.56 -24.62
N LYS A 799 -19.20 30.59 -23.80
CA LYS A 799 -18.80 31.93 -24.26
C LYS A 799 -17.32 32.04 -24.65
N GLN A 800 -16.43 31.28 -24.00
CA GLN A 800 -14.98 31.38 -24.24
C GLN A 800 -14.47 30.49 -25.37
N ASN A 801 -15.11 29.34 -25.63
CA ASN A 801 -14.55 28.31 -26.51
C ASN A 801 -15.43 27.94 -27.71
N ASP A 802 -16.55 28.63 -27.93
CA ASP A 802 -17.51 28.37 -29.04
C ASP A 802 -18.01 26.90 -29.09
N ILE A 803 -18.13 26.26 -27.93
CA ILE A 803 -18.63 24.88 -27.76
C ILE A 803 -19.98 24.95 -27.05
N LYS A 804 -21.00 24.23 -27.55
CA LYS A 804 -22.32 24.11 -26.91
C LYS A 804 -22.40 22.82 -26.10
N LEU A 805 -22.74 22.92 -24.81
CA LEU A 805 -22.80 21.80 -23.87
C LEU A 805 -24.26 21.44 -23.55
N ASP A 806 -24.63 20.18 -23.75
CA ASP A 806 -25.94 19.65 -23.39
C ASP A 806 -25.93 19.17 -21.95
N TYR A 807 -26.74 19.77 -21.07
CA TYR A 807 -26.73 19.45 -19.64
C TYR A 807 -28.11 19.15 -19.06
N GLN A 808 -28.15 18.20 -18.11
CA GLN A 808 -29.38 17.75 -17.45
C GLN A 808 -29.19 17.60 -15.94
N PHE A 809 -30.12 18.15 -15.16
CA PHE A 809 -30.23 17.88 -13.73
C PHE A 809 -31.14 16.69 -13.48
N VAL A 810 -30.65 15.71 -12.71
CA VAL A 810 -31.38 14.46 -12.44
C VAL A 810 -31.59 14.31 -10.93
N PRO A 811 -32.84 14.38 -10.43
CA PRO A 811 -33.12 14.17 -9.02
C PRO A 811 -32.94 12.70 -8.61
N LYS A 812 -32.28 12.45 -7.48
CA LYS A 812 -32.09 11.13 -6.85
C LYS A 812 -33.24 10.87 -5.88
N ILE A 813 -33.97 9.78 -6.09
CA ILE A 813 -35.03 9.30 -5.19
C ILE A 813 -34.57 7.97 -4.59
N SER A 814 -34.59 7.83 -3.26
CA SER A 814 -34.14 6.62 -2.56
C SER A 814 -35.21 5.99 -1.68
N GLN A 815 -35.32 4.66 -1.69
CA GLN A 815 -36.09 3.85 -0.73
C GLN A 815 -35.31 3.67 0.58
N SER A 816 -36.00 3.68 1.73
CA SER A 816 -35.42 3.35 3.04
C SER A 816 -35.58 1.87 3.38
N ARG A 817 -34.59 1.35 4.12
CA ARG A 817 -34.60 0.06 4.82
C ARG A 817 -35.28 0.26 6.17
N ASP A 818 -36.53 -0.15 6.33
CA ASP A 818 -36.96 -0.68 7.63
C ASP A 818 -38.03 -1.75 7.43
N GLY A 819 -37.72 -2.96 7.89
CA GLY A 819 -38.52 -4.16 7.72
C GLY A 819 -39.05 -4.63 9.06
N SER A 820 -39.78 -3.76 9.76
CA SER A 820 -40.24 -4.06 11.12
C SER A 820 -41.65 -3.54 11.42
N ALA A 821 -42.60 -3.61 10.47
CA ALA A 821 -44.03 -3.47 10.79
C ALA A 821 -44.97 -3.91 9.65
N LEU A 822 -44.84 -5.12 9.09
CA LEU A 822 -45.87 -5.64 8.16
C LEU A 822 -46.07 -7.14 8.35
N LYS A 823 -46.83 -7.49 9.39
CA LYS A 823 -47.62 -8.72 9.42
C LYS A 823 -49.05 -8.29 9.07
N GLY A 824 -49.53 -8.72 7.91
CA GLY A 824 -50.88 -8.44 7.43
C GLY A 824 -50.93 -7.43 6.28
N ILE A 825 -51.76 -7.74 5.28
CA ILE A 825 -52.07 -7.00 4.06
C ILE A 825 -51.18 -7.39 2.87
N MET A 826 -51.49 -8.59 2.36
CA MET A 826 -51.46 -8.86 0.92
C MET A 826 -52.60 -8.10 0.23
N ASP A 827 -52.44 -7.90 -1.07
CA ASP A 827 -53.38 -7.39 -2.07
C ASP A 827 -53.57 -5.88 -2.18
N GLN A 828 -52.80 -5.28 -3.09
CA GLN A 828 -53.30 -4.44 -4.19
C GLN A 828 -52.15 -4.13 -5.18
N ARG A 829 -52.09 -4.92 -6.26
CA ARG A 829 -51.22 -4.69 -7.43
C ARG A 829 -52.08 -4.08 -8.54
N PHE A 830 -51.71 -2.92 -9.09
CA PHE A 830 -52.38 -2.36 -10.28
C PHE A 830 -51.48 -2.43 -11.51
N GLU A 831 -52.07 -2.80 -12.64
CA GLU A 831 -51.42 -2.84 -13.95
C GLU A 831 -51.60 -1.49 -14.66
N VAL A 832 -50.49 -0.84 -15.01
CA VAL A 832 -50.50 0.37 -15.83
C VAL A 832 -49.81 0.05 -17.15
N VAL A 833 -50.54 0.17 -18.25
CA VAL A 833 -49.97 -0.05 -19.58
C VAL A 833 -49.30 1.22 -20.08
N VAL A 834 -47.98 1.19 -20.20
CA VAL A 834 -47.17 2.33 -20.65
C VAL A 834 -46.84 2.18 -22.13
N THR A 835 -47.22 3.18 -22.90
CA THR A 835 -46.94 3.26 -24.35
C THR A 835 -45.71 4.12 -24.60
N ASN A 836 -44.73 3.57 -25.28
CA ASN A 836 -43.54 4.32 -25.64
C ASN A 836 -43.81 5.31 -26.80
N PRO A 837 -42.87 6.23 -27.12
CA PRO A 837 -43.03 7.22 -28.18
C PRO A 837 -43.20 6.67 -29.60
N ARG A 838 -43.06 5.35 -29.78
CA ARG A 838 -43.32 4.62 -31.04
C ARG A 838 -44.64 3.86 -31.02
N GLY A 839 -45.52 4.13 -30.06
CA GLY A 839 -46.88 3.58 -30.00
C GLY A 839 -46.99 2.16 -29.48
N LYS A 840 -45.92 1.54 -28.96
CA LYS A 840 -45.99 0.16 -28.44
C LYS A 840 -46.11 0.15 -26.92
N SER A 841 -47.15 -0.52 -26.44
CA SER A 841 -47.59 -0.51 -25.04
C SER A 841 -47.19 -1.78 -24.30
N PHE A 842 -46.82 -1.64 -23.03
CA PHE A 842 -46.51 -2.78 -22.16
C PHE A 842 -46.96 -2.53 -20.72
N PRO A 843 -47.47 -3.57 -20.03
CA PRO A 843 -47.99 -3.43 -18.68
C PRO A 843 -46.89 -3.37 -17.60
N LEU A 844 -47.11 -2.49 -16.63
CA LEU A 844 -46.26 -2.24 -15.47
C LEU A 844 -47.10 -2.41 -14.20
N MET A 845 -46.76 -3.39 -13.34
CA MET A 845 -47.47 -3.64 -12.09
C MET A 845 -46.87 -2.83 -10.93
N ILE A 846 -47.68 -2.08 -10.18
CA ILE A 846 -47.23 -1.23 -9.06
C ILE A 846 -48.01 -1.55 -7.77
N GLU A 847 -47.29 -1.65 -6.63
CA GLU A 847 -47.85 -1.76 -5.26
C GLU A 847 -47.67 -0.44 -4.50
N SER A 848 -48.71 0.04 -3.79
CA SER A 848 -48.70 1.33 -3.09
C SER A 848 -49.30 1.25 -1.68
N ARG A 849 -48.78 2.06 -0.75
CA ARG A 849 -49.55 2.52 0.42
C ARG A 849 -49.30 4.01 0.72
N GLU A 850 -50.12 4.84 0.07
CA GLU A 850 -50.73 6.10 0.53
C GLU A 850 -49.88 7.32 0.93
N GLY A 851 -48.62 7.21 1.35
CA GLY A 851 -47.75 8.39 1.59
C GLY A 851 -47.03 8.91 0.33
N ARG A 852 -46.90 8.08 -0.71
CA ARG A 852 -46.27 8.47 -1.99
C ARG A 852 -47.22 9.15 -2.97
N LYS A 853 -48.54 8.98 -2.79
CA LYS A 853 -49.55 9.57 -3.68
C LYS A 853 -49.61 11.10 -3.55
N GLU A 854 -49.35 11.66 -2.36
CA GLU A 854 -49.24 13.13 -2.18
C GLU A 854 -47.96 13.72 -2.77
N ILE A 855 -46.81 13.04 -2.64
CA ILE A 855 -45.51 13.62 -3.04
C ILE A 855 -45.18 13.37 -4.52
N VAL A 856 -45.68 12.28 -5.11
CA VAL A 856 -45.38 11.94 -6.52
C VAL A 856 -46.54 12.23 -7.47
N GLU A 857 -47.80 12.29 -7.03
CA GLU A 857 -48.95 12.48 -7.95
C GLU A 857 -50.00 13.56 -7.57
N GLY A 858 -50.13 14.02 -6.32
CA GLY A 858 -51.20 14.96 -5.94
C GLY A 858 -50.68 16.35 -5.61
N VAL A 859 -50.52 17.26 -6.58
CA VAL A 859 -51.58 18.25 -6.87
C VAL A 859 -51.96 18.30 -8.37
N ASN A 860 -51.48 17.38 -9.20
CA ASN A 860 -51.44 17.62 -10.65
C ASN A 860 -52.51 16.94 -11.53
N GLN A 861 -53.48 16.20 -10.97
CA GLN A 861 -54.63 15.68 -11.74
C GLN A 861 -55.97 16.28 -11.28
N LEU A 862 -56.20 16.35 -9.96
CA LEU A 862 -57.46 16.90 -9.42
C LEU A 862 -57.61 18.43 -9.65
N CYS A 863 -56.51 19.19 -9.66
CA CYS A 863 -56.54 20.65 -9.89
C CYS A 863 -56.72 21.00 -11.36
N ILE A 864 -56.12 20.20 -12.26
CA ILE A 864 -56.28 20.36 -13.70
C ILE A 864 -57.70 19.96 -14.12
N GLN A 865 -58.26 18.90 -13.53
CA GLN A 865 -59.67 18.51 -13.72
C GLN A 865 -60.68 19.54 -13.20
N ASN A 866 -60.29 20.39 -12.24
CA ASN A 866 -61.11 21.50 -11.74
C ASN A 866 -60.75 22.86 -12.39
N ASN A 867 -60.21 22.83 -13.61
CA ASN A 867 -59.92 23.97 -14.49
C ASN A 867 -58.82 24.95 -14.01
N MET A 868 -57.86 24.52 -13.20
CA MET A 868 -56.65 25.32 -12.95
C MET A 868 -55.64 25.10 -14.08
N SER A 869 -55.16 26.17 -14.71
CA SER A 869 -54.12 26.04 -15.74
C SER A 869 -52.75 25.72 -15.12
N THR A 870 -51.90 25.04 -15.89
CA THR A 870 -50.53 24.70 -15.49
C THR A 870 -49.69 25.94 -15.13
N LYS A 871 -50.02 27.10 -15.71
CA LYS A 871 -49.37 28.38 -15.42
C LYS A 871 -49.80 28.91 -14.05
N GLU A 872 -51.11 28.99 -13.79
CA GLU A 872 -51.65 29.42 -12.49
C GLU A 872 -51.13 28.53 -11.35
N TYR A 873 -51.03 27.22 -11.59
CA TYR A 873 -50.48 26.28 -10.61
C TYR A 873 -49.00 26.54 -10.29
N ARG A 874 -48.19 26.80 -11.32
CA ARG A 874 -46.77 27.13 -11.16
C ARG A 874 -46.58 28.47 -10.42
N ASP A 875 -47.40 29.46 -10.75
CA ASP A 875 -47.34 30.78 -10.14
C ASP A 875 -47.76 30.72 -8.66
N TYR A 876 -48.77 29.91 -8.32
CA TYR A 876 -49.13 29.61 -6.93
C TYR A 876 -47.99 28.95 -6.14
N LEU A 877 -47.34 27.92 -6.70
CA LEU A 877 -46.24 27.22 -6.01
C LEU A 877 -45.03 28.13 -5.77
N SER A 878 -44.70 28.96 -6.76
CA SER A 878 -43.63 29.94 -6.64
C SER A 878 -43.92 30.95 -5.53
N SER A 879 -45.16 31.46 -5.48
CA SER A 879 -45.60 32.39 -4.44
C SER A 879 -45.62 31.75 -3.05
N PHE A 880 -46.18 30.55 -2.91
CA PHE A 880 -46.29 29.84 -1.64
C PHE A 880 -44.90 29.50 -1.05
N SER A 881 -43.99 28.98 -1.88
CA SER A 881 -42.62 28.64 -1.46
C SER A 881 -41.80 29.88 -1.04
N SER A 882 -41.93 30.98 -1.78
CA SER A 882 -41.28 32.25 -1.46
C SER A 882 -41.76 32.83 -0.12
N GLN A 883 -43.07 32.82 0.12
CA GLN A 883 -43.66 33.31 1.36
C GLN A 883 -43.27 32.45 2.57
N MET A 884 -43.27 31.13 2.42
CA MET A 884 -42.81 30.21 3.45
C MET A 884 -41.35 30.44 3.83
N PHE A 885 -40.50 30.70 2.84
CA PHE A 885 -39.09 31.00 3.05
C PHE A 885 -38.88 32.33 3.79
N GLN A 886 -39.64 33.37 3.43
CA GLN A 886 -39.59 34.67 4.11
C GLN A 886 -40.10 34.58 5.55
N TRP A 887 -41.19 33.85 5.80
CA TRP A 887 -41.71 33.64 7.14
C TRP A 887 -40.70 32.92 8.03
N TYR A 888 -40.11 31.83 7.55
CA TYR A 888 -39.11 31.07 8.29
C TYR A 888 -37.86 31.89 8.59
N SER A 889 -37.40 32.71 7.63
CA SER A 889 -36.19 33.53 7.78
C SER A 889 -36.32 34.64 8.84
N ASN A 890 -37.56 35.10 9.09
CA ASN A 890 -37.85 36.18 10.04
C ASN A 890 -38.15 35.70 11.46
N LYS A 891 -38.01 34.40 11.77
CA LYS A 891 -38.32 33.83 13.09
C LYS A 891 -37.08 33.47 13.90
N ASN A 892 -37.17 33.65 15.21
CA ASN A 892 -36.08 33.35 16.13
C ASN A 892 -35.90 31.82 16.28
N LYS A 893 -34.83 31.30 15.67
CA LYS A 893 -34.56 29.86 15.52
C LYS A 893 -34.47 29.08 16.84
N LYS A 894 -34.27 29.75 17.99
CA LYS A 894 -34.26 29.11 19.31
C LYS A 894 -35.64 28.65 19.80
N ASN A 895 -36.73 29.28 19.36
CA ASN A 895 -38.10 28.97 19.80
C ASN A 895 -39.00 28.47 18.66
N ILE A 896 -38.40 27.90 17.61
CA ILE A 896 -39.09 27.55 16.37
C ILE A 896 -40.27 26.60 16.58
N ARG A 897 -40.19 25.66 17.54
CA ARG A 897 -41.31 24.76 17.89
C ARG A 897 -42.55 25.48 18.43
N SER A 898 -42.38 26.54 19.23
CA SER A 898 -43.51 27.32 19.77
C SER A 898 -44.11 28.25 18.71
N GLU A 899 -43.27 28.77 17.80
CA GLU A 899 -43.72 29.56 16.65
C GLU A 899 -44.42 28.69 15.59
N MET A 900 -44.01 27.43 15.44
CA MET A 900 -44.64 26.43 14.57
C MET A 900 -46.03 26.01 15.06
N ALA A 901 -46.24 25.92 16.38
CA ALA A 901 -47.56 25.67 16.94
C ALA A 901 -48.58 26.79 16.62
N LYS A 902 -48.07 28.00 16.32
CA LYS A 902 -48.86 29.17 15.92
C LYS A 902 -48.94 29.35 14.39
N PHE A 903 -48.39 28.43 13.61
CA PHE A 903 -48.37 28.51 12.14
C PHE A 903 -49.73 28.10 11.55
N ASP A 904 -50.32 29.02 10.76
CA ASP A 904 -51.60 28.84 10.08
C ASP A 904 -51.38 28.72 8.57
N ALA A 905 -51.50 27.47 8.08
CA ALA A 905 -51.34 27.14 6.68
C ALA A 905 -52.43 27.73 5.78
N SER A 906 -53.63 28.00 6.32
CA SER A 906 -54.76 28.55 5.56
C SER A 906 -54.52 30.01 5.18
N ASN A 907 -53.94 30.79 6.09
CA ASN A 907 -53.58 32.19 5.85
C ASN A 907 -52.45 32.32 4.80
N PHE A 908 -51.43 31.46 4.88
CA PHE A 908 -50.35 31.42 3.88
C PHE A 908 -50.86 31.05 2.49
N ARG A 909 -51.76 30.06 2.43
CA ARG A 909 -52.41 29.64 1.19
C ARG A 909 -53.23 30.77 0.57
N THR A 910 -54.03 31.46 1.36
CA THR A 910 -54.90 32.55 0.89
C THR A 910 -54.07 33.71 0.32
N LYS A 911 -52.95 34.03 0.98
CA LYS A 911 -52.02 35.05 0.50
C LYS A 911 -51.28 34.61 -0.77
N ALA A 912 -50.83 33.36 -0.84
CA ALA A 912 -50.19 32.80 -2.03
C ALA A 912 -51.10 32.80 -3.26
N PHE A 913 -52.39 32.48 -3.09
CA PHE A 913 -53.37 32.58 -4.17
C PHE A 913 -53.60 34.02 -4.63
N LYS A 914 -53.64 34.98 -3.70
CA LYS A 914 -53.81 36.41 -4.00
C LYS A 914 -52.60 36.96 -4.74
N ASP A 915 -51.39 36.64 -4.30
CA ASP A 915 -50.13 37.10 -4.90
C ASP A 915 -49.89 36.45 -6.28
N ALA A 916 -50.37 35.21 -6.47
CA ALA A 916 -50.39 34.56 -7.79
C ALA A 916 -51.53 35.06 -8.70
N SER A 917 -52.31 36.06 -8.27
CA SER A 917 -53.41 36.66 -9.05
C SER A 917 -54.49 35.67 -9.50
N ILE A 918 -54.72 34.59 -8.75
CA ILE A 918 -55.72 33.57 -9.06
C ILE A 918 -57.09 34.06 -8.62
N ASN A 919 -58.10 34.00 -9.50
CA ASN A 919 -59.43 34.56 -9.21
C ASN A 919 -60.19 33.81 -8.09
N LYS A 920 -61.14 34.49 -7.44
CA LYS A 920 -61.86 34.00 -6.26
C LYS A 920 -62.71 32.75 -6.52
N LEU A 921 -63.20 32.58 -7.76
CA LEU A 921 -63.98 31.41 -8.18
C LEU A 921 -63.09 30.15 -8.29
N SER A 922 -61.88 30.31 -8.83
CA SER A 922 -60.85 29.26 -8.89
C SER A 922 -60.34 28.93 -7.48
N GLN A 923 -60.15 29.92 -6.61
CA GLN A 923 -59.71 29.70 -5.23
C GLN A 923 -60.67 28.78 -4.43
N VAL A 924 -61.99 28.98 -4.57
CA VAL A 924 -63.00 28.17 -3.87
C VAL A 924 -63.06 26.73 -4.39
N LYS A 925 -62.91 26.53 -5.71
CA LYS A 925 -62.86 25.18 -6.31
C LYS A 925 -61.61 24.40 -5.92
N ILE A 926 -60.49 25.11 -5.68
CA ILE A 926 -59.16 24.52 -5.48
C ILE A 926 -58.80 24.38 -3.99
N ALA A 927 -59.54 25.02 -3.07
CA ALA A 927 -59.28 24.96 -1.62
C ALA A 927 -59.32 23.54 -1.01
N LYS A 928 -59.93 22.56 -1.71
CA LYS A 928 -59.96 21.14 -1.31
C LYS A 928 -58.74 20.34 -1.79
N CYS A 929 -57.87 20.92 -2.60
CA CYS A 929 -56.78 20.22 -3.29
C CYS A 929 -55.38 20.48 -2.71
N VAL A 930 -55.26 21.32 -1.69
CA VAL A 930 -53.99 21.67 -1.05
C VAL A 930 -54.03 21.16 0.40
N GLY A 931 -52.99 20.41 0.78
CA GLY A 931 -52.93 19.56 1.98
C GLY A 931 -53.28 20.21 3.32
N SER A 932 -53.61 19.36 4.30
CA SER A 932 -54.07 19.78 5.63
C SER A 932 -52.99 20.54 6.42
N GLN A 933 -53.42 21.22 7.48
CA GLN A 933 -52.51 21.91 8.39
C GLN A 933 -51.51 20.94 9.04
N GLU A 934 -51.87 19.69 9.29
CA GLU A 934 -50.93 18.66 9.77
C GLU A 934 -49.87 18.30 8.73
N GLY A 935 -50.24 18.19 7.44
CA GLY A 935 -49.30 17.89 6.36
C GLY A 935 -48.23 18.99 6.19
N ALA A 936 -48.65 20.25 6.30
CA ALA A 936 -47.73 21.40 6.26
C ALA A 936 -46.81 21.43 7.50
N GLN A 937 -47.35 21.18 8.69
CA GLN A 937 -46.56 21.11 9.93
C GLN A 937 -45.56 19.95 9.92
N TYR A 938 -45.92 18.78 9.36
CA TYR A 938 -45.04 17.62 9.22
C TYR A 938 -43.86 17.88 8.26
N LEU A 939 -44.12 18.54 7.12
CA LEU A 939 -43.08 18.90 6.15
C LEU A 939 -42.05 19.87 6.77
N ILE A 940 -42.53 20.86 7.53
CA ILE A 940 -41.67 21.84 8.22
C ILE A 940 -40.94 21.18 9.41
N GLY A 941 -41.60 20.26 10.12
CA GLY A 941 -40.98 19.42 11.15
C GLY A 941 -39.81 18.59 10.59
N SER A 942 -39.99 18.03 9.39
CA SER A 942 -38.95 17.27 8.67
C SER A 942 -37.78 18.14 8.18
N LEU A 943 -38.00 19.44 7.97
CA LEU A 943 -36.96 20.42 7.60
C LEU A 943 -36.20 20.98 8.82
N THR A 944 -36.81 20.94 10.01
CA THR A 944 -36.25 21.51 11.25
C THR A 944 -35.64 20.47 12.18
N GLU A 945 -36.15 19.24 12.18
CA GLU A 945 -35.52 18.09 12.82
C GLU A 945 -34.56 17.44 11.83
N GLY A 946 -33.25 17.67 12.01
CA GLY A 946 -32.18 17.03 11.23
C GLY A 946 -32.10 15.51 11.48
N THR A 947 -33.15 14.77 11.17
CA THR A 947 -33.25 13.33 11.41
C THR A 947 -32.97 12.52 10.15
N LYS A 948 -31.74 12.01 10.11
CA LYS A 948 -31.43 10.59 9.86
C LYS A 948 -32.05 9.95 8.60
N ILE A 949 -31.59 10.40 7.43
CA ILE A 949 -31.48 9.53 6.24
C ILE A 949 -30.01 9.49 5.84
N LYS A 950 -29.36 8.34 5.99
CA LYS A 950 -28.00 8.08 5.52
C LYS A 950 -28.09 7.31 4.19
N ILE A 951 -27.82 7.97 3.07
CA ILE A 951 -27.58 7.31 1.77
C ILE A 951 -26.39 7.95 1.04
N VAL A 952 -25.76 7.12 0.21
CA VAL A 952 -24.53 7.20 -0.55
C VAL A 952 -24.42 8.42 -1.49
N ALA A 953 -23.32 9.18 -1.32
CA ALA A 953 -22.70 10.16 -2.23
C ALA A 953 -23.64 10.93 -3.19
N SER A 954 -23.96 12.17 -2.81
CA SER A 954 -24.57 13.21 -3.62
C SER A 954 -23.83 14.53 -3.33
N PRO A 955 -23.53 15.39 -4.33
CA PRO A 955 -23.92 15.32 -5.75
C PRO A 955 -22.89 14.57 -6.63
N THR A 956 -23.35 14.01 -7.76
CA THR A 956 -22.53 13.23 -8.71
C THR A 956 -22.66 13.80 -10.12
N LEU A 957 -21.54 14.20 -10.74
CA LEU A 957 -21.49 14.71 -12.11
C LEU A 957 -21.02 13.61 -13.07
N LEU A 958 -21.77 13.39 -14.14
CA LEU A 958 -21.46 12.48 -15.22
C LEU A 958 -21.06 13.30 -16.46
N ILE A 959 -19.87 13.06 -16.99
CA ILE A 959 -19.32 13.78 -18.16
C ILE A 959 -19.22 12.82 -19.35
N ASN A 960 -19.76 13.23 -20.50
CA ASN A 960 -19.82 12.48 -21.76
C ASN A 960 -20.35 11.04 -21.62
N ASN A 961 -21.21 10.81 -20.61
CA ASN A 961 -21.71 9.50 -20.17
C ASN A 961 -20.62 8.46 -19.80
N LYS A 962 -19.37 8.86 -19.55
CA LYS A 962 -18.24 7.97 -19.21
C LYS A 962 -17.58 8.27 -17.86
N ILE A 963 -17.35 9.55 -17.54
CA ILE A 963 -16.60 9.94 -16.34
C ILE A 963 -17.59 10.27 -15.22
N ILE A 964 -17.48 9.55 -14.09
CA ILE A 964 -18.36 9.74 -12.91
C ILE A 964 -17.55 10.42 -11.79
N LEU A 965 -17.87 11.67 -11.50
CA LEU A 965 -17.31 12.43 -10.37
C LEU A 965 -18.31 12.41 -9.21
N ARG A 966 -17.95 11.81 -8.08
CA ARG A 966 -18.79 11.73 -6.86
C ARG A 966 -18.40 12.83 -5.86
N ASN A 967 -19.34 13.26 -5.01
CA ASN A 967 -19.16 14.32 -4.01
C ASN A 967 -18.69 15.65 -4.61
N VAL A 968 -19.26 16.01 -5.76
CA VAL A 968 -18.90 17.23 -6.50
C VAL A 968 -19.11 18.45 -5.61
N ASN A 969 -18.08 19.28 -5.53
CA ASN A 969 -18.10 20.55 -4.82
C ASN A 969 -17.52 21.64 -5.73
N LYS A 970 -17.54 22.90 -5.30
CA LYS A 970 -17.10 24.03 -6.11
C LYS A 970 -15.68 23.87 -6.68
N LYS A 971 -14.73 23.31 -5.92
CA LYS A 971 -13.34 23.08 -6.40
C LYS A 971 -13.27 22.07 -7.54
N ILE A 972 -14.16 21.08 -7.56
CA ILE A 972 -14.25 20.09 -8.65
C ILE A 972 -14.85 20.72 -9.91
N LEU A 973 -15.74 21.71 -9.76
CA LEU A 973 -16.27 22.47 -10.89
C LEU A 973 -15.25 23.45 -11.48
N GLU A 974 -14.30 23.94 -10.68
CA GLU A 974 -13.22 24.83 -11.14
C GLU A 974 -12.25 24.15 -12.13
N VAL A 975 -12.07 22.82 -12.03
CA VAL A 975 -11.23 22.02 -12.95
C VAL A 975 -12.01 21.36 -14.10
N LEU A 976 -13.33 21.54 -14.14
CA LEU A 976 -14.21 21.01 -15.20
C LEU A 976 -13.85 21.49 -16.62
N PRO A 977 -13.41 22.75 -16.85
CA PRO A 977 -12.91 23.20 -18.15
C PRO A 977 -11.78 22.34 -18.71
N ASP A 978 -10.79 22.03 -17.87
CA ASP A 978 -9.60 21.26 -18.28
C ASP A 978 -9.94 19.81 -18.60
N LEU A 979 -10.90 19.23 -17.85
CA LEU A 979 -11.44 17.88 -18.08
C LEU A 979 -12.23 17.75 -19.38
N LEU A 980 -12.96 18.80 -19.78
CA LEU A 980 -13.78 18.80 -21.01
C LEU A 980 -12.97 19.06 -22.27
N LEU A 981 -11.89 19.84 -22.17
CA LEU A 981 -11.01 20.21 -23.29
C LEU A 981 -9.86 19.21 -23.54
N GLY A 982 -9.82 18.10 -22.80
CA GLY A 982 -8.84 17.04 -23.00
C GLY A 982 -7.39 17.44 -22.65
N LYS A 983 -7.18 18.50 -21.86
CA LYS A 983 -5.84 18.83 -21.37
C LYS A 983 -5.47 17.86 -20.25
N SER A 984 -4.32 17.19 -20.41
CA SER A 984 -3.74 16.30 -19.41
C SER A 984 -3.62 17.00 -18.06
N LEU A 985 -4.41 16.56 -17.08
CA LEU A 985 -4.29 16.96 -15.68
C LEU A 985 -3.37 15.95 -14.96
N ARG A 986 -2.25 16.46 -14.41
CA ARG A 986 -1.33 15.73 -13.53
C ARG A 986 -1.92 15.53 -12.13
#